data_AF-A0AAN7ATU2-F1
#
_entry.id   AF-A0AAN7ATU2-F1
#
_cell.length_a   1.000
_cell.length_b   1.000
_cell.length_c   1.000
_cell.angle_alpha   90.00
_cell.angle_beta   90.00
_cell.angle_gamma   90.00
#
_symmetry.space_group_name_H-M   'P 1'
#
loop_
_entity.id
_entity.type
_entity.pdbx_description
1 polymer ?
#
loop_
_entity_poly.entity_id
_entity_poly.type
_entity_poly.pdbx_seq_one_letter_code
_entity_poly.pdbx_strand_id
1 'polypeptide(L)'
;MPRILNKAGDEALPVCARCLSAGRFCDRSSRPLRMRPHGENRRITTSNLPSPADPRGALSSGDNARLYQHYITTIAPWYDLSDESAIFSTELPRLALDSPLLFSAILALSAMQTSNTISPSTKAVAEFYHSHCVRLLIAFDSNADFAQREITLAAACLLRTYEIQDEETDPIRHLQGAFSLASSYLPGTHETEYPILAAGFWNYLREDITHGLFEHRPLKMDVSTLSPPKESPADQTWLNAVSLILGQILSCYMHQSPRGPVWRRLRHSDAVPGQHFPSVWMLRDCHAAVRHYDLVSLYLLGDVATTTDFEDVLALEPAGPGSEDDFLEWCALEIVGIAFTSGSHAVIVNAFGPIAFCSRSSRSAAAQQELVRLLNPCAKTIGWPIQRMITNLALFYQSRYLATIINNKRPLNGPHVIRPSQTEQLSGQLSPRNFEAAVRHIHRDGLVVVEDVAPLADLDHLNTKMVQDARNLQARGENGPFNYSLGNLQLDAPPVAEYFSNSIFTNPVASQITSHVLGPRPKWTFCSANAATPPLPGGTPQRQPVHSDADFAHPSHPFALVVNIPLVTMTPENGSTELWLGTHARGVEAQEGAHGERASGRIKQALLDERAKVRGPCQPTVKKGSIVLRDLRLWHAGMPNKSEEVRIMLAMIHFAPWYRNRMRMEFGEDVKPLLQERGPENVEAVVDWVTRDEVVGRYLDRGFGNMCDFDQEL
;
A
#
# COMPACT_ATOMS: atom_id res chain seq x y z
N MET A 1 -7.69 39.47 23.38
CA MET A 1 -8.15 38.43 24.33
C MET A 1 -7.25 37.21 24.15
N PRO A 2 -6.65 36.65 25.21
CA PRO A 2 -5.80 35.48 25.05
C PRO A 2 -6.68 34.26 24.73
N ARG A 3 -6.35 33.56 23.63
CA ARG A 3 -7.03 32.31 23.24
C ARG A 3 -6.70 31.22 24.25
N ILE A 4 -7.74 30.49 24.65
CA ILE A 4 -7.72 29.38 25.60
C ILE A 4 -6.86 28.25 25.05
N LEU A 5 -5.94 27.75 25.88
CA LEU A 5 -5.11 26.55 25.64
C LEU A 5 -6.00 25.37 25.24
N ASN A 6 -5.69 24.76 24.08
CA ASN A 6 -6.33 23.53 23.63
C ASN A 6 -5.86 22.35 24.51
N LYS A 7 -6.73 21.83 25.37
CA LYS A 7 -6.49 20.71 26.29
C LYS A 7 -6.61 19.35 25.57
N ALA A 8 -5.78 19.12 24.56
CA ALA A 8 -5.70 17.83 23.87
C ALA A 8 -4.41 17.06 24.19
N GLY A 9 -3.90 17.21 25.42
CA GLY A 9 -3.00 16.23 26.03
C GLY A 9 -3.84 15.36 26.98
N ASP A 10 -3.52 14.08 27.10
CA ASP A 10 -4.26 13.09 27.90
C ASP A 10 -4.31 13.36 29.42
N GLU A 11 -3.81 14.52 29.88
CA GLU A 11 -3.68 14.97 31.28
C GLU A 11 -3.13 13.88 32.24
N ALA A 12 -2.55 12.80 31.70
CA ALA A 12 -2.12 11.65 32.45
C ALA A 12 -0.77 11.96 33.10
N LEU A 13 -0.76 12.05 34.43
CA LEU A 13 0.47 12.26 35.18
C LEU A 13 1.41 11.05 34.97
N PRO A 14 2.71 11.27 34.67
CA PRO A 14 3.64 10.18 34.38
C PRO A 14 3.78 9.22 35.56
N VAL A 15 3.56 7.93 35.33
CA VAL A 15 3.76 6.85 36.30
C VAL A 15 5.27 6.72 36.59
N CYS A 16 5.67 6.56 37.86
CA CYS A 16 7.12 6.36 38.12
C CYS A 16 7.54 4.97 37.62
N ALA A 17 8.78 4.85 37.15
CA ALA A 17 9.31 3.60 36.61
C ALA A 17 9.07 2.40 37.55
N ARG A 18 9.18 2.61 38.87
CA ARG A 18 8.99 1.56 39.88
C ARG A 18 7.54 1.07 39.99
N CYS A 19 6.55 1.94 39.78
CA CYS A 19 5.13 1.56 39.77
C CYS A 19 4.76 0.89 38.44
N LEU A 20 5.33 1.38 37.33
CA LEU A 20 5.14 0.80 36.00
C LEU A 20 5.68 -0.64 35.93
N SER A 21 6.90 -0.88 36.40
CA SER A 21 7.51 -2.21 36.43
C SER A 21 6.80 -3.20 37.35
N ALA A 22 6.03 -2.71 38.33
CA ALA A 22 5.34 -3.54 39.32
C ALA A 22 3.83 -3.68 39.06
N GLY A 23 3.28 -3.04 38.02
CA GLY A 23 1.84 -3.06 37.72
C GLY A 23 0.97 -2.48 38.83
N ARG A 24 1.46 -1.50 39.59
CA ARG A 24 0.75 -0.92 40.75
C ARG A 24 0.32 0.52 40.50
N PHE A 25 -0.83 0.89 41.09
CA PHE A 25 -1.32 2.27 41.11
C PHE A 25 -0.34 3.22 41.81
N CYS A 26 -0.07 4.38 41.22
CA CYS A 26 0.91 5.35 41.70
C CYS A 26 0.20 6.48 42.47
N ASP A 27 0.03 6.30 43.79
CA ASP A 27 -0.41 7.37 44.70
C ASP A 27 0.74 8.37 44.86
N ARG A 28 0.53 9.61 44.39
CA ARG A 28 1.44 10.75 44.59
C ARG A 28 0.76 11.87 45.35
N SER A 29 0.21 11.58 46.52
CA SER A 29 -0.16 12.62 47.46
C SER A 29 1.10 13.20 48.15
N SER A 30 1.38 14.49 47.93
CA SER A 30 2.10 15.43 48.83
C SER A 30 3.61 15.79 48.70
N ARG A 31 4.30 15.69 47.54
CA ARG A 31 5.58 16.44 47.34
C ARG A 31 5.79 17.00 45.92
N PRO A 32 6.36 18.22 45.76
CA PRO A 32 6.64 18.80 44.45
C PRO A 32 7.69 18.00 43.69
N LEU A 33 7.43 17.81 42.39
CA LEU A 33 8.26 17.05 41.45
C LEU A 33 9.66 17.66 41.33
N ARG A 34 10.69 16.89 41.67
CA ARG A 34 12.08 17.20 41.31
C ARG A 34 12.45 16.30 40.13
N MET A 35 12.46 16.86 38.92
CA MET A 35 12.91 16.13 37.74
C MET A 35 14.42 15.86 37.88
N ARG A 36 14.81 14.58 37.82
CA ARG A 36 16.22 14.18 37.64
C ARG A 36 16.43 13.86 36.16
N PRO A 37 17.49 14.36 35.51
CA PRO A 37 17.81 13.98 34.14
C PRO A 37 18.03 12.47 34.05
N HIS A 38 17.47 11.86 33.01
CA HIS A 38 17.66 10.44 32.71
C HIS A 38 18.95 10.30 31.90
N GLY A 39 19.94 9.56 32.41
CA GLY A 39 21.14 9.20 31.62
C GLY A 39 22.50 9.31 32.31
N GLU A 40 22.65 8.99 33.61
CA GLU A 40 23.98 8.63 34.13
C GLU A 40 24.20 7.13 33.94
N ASN A 41 24.66 6.71 32.76
CA ASN A 41 25.24 5.37 32.59
C ASN A 41 26.24 5.28 31.42
N ARG A 42 27.27 6.14 31.45
CA ARG A 42 28.67 5.81 31.08
C ARG A 42 29.56 7.03 31.33
N ARG A 43 30.52 6.90 32.24
CA ARG A 43 31.52 7.95 32.54
C ARG A 43 32.43 8.17 31.33
N ILE A 44 32.07 9.11 30.47
CA ILE A 44 33.05 10.13 30.03
C ILE A 44 32.86 11.27 31.02
N THR A 45 33.92 11.63 31.72
CA THR A 45 33.88 12.75 32.67
C THR A 45 33.64 14.04 31.89
N THR A 46 32.39 14.51 31.86
CA THR A 46 31.97 15.83 31.34
C THR A 46 32.74 17.00 31.99
N SER A 47 33.51 16.74 33.05
CA SER A 47 34.40 17.68 33.73
C SER A 47 35.62 18.13 32.93
N ASN A 48 35.93 17.50 31.78
CA ASN A 48 37.14 17.81 30.99
C ASN A 48 36.87 18.54 29.67
N LEU A 49 35.61 18.82 29.31
CA LEU A 49 35.30 19.58 28.09
C LEU A 49 35.44 21.09 28.35
N PRO A 50 36.01 21.88 27.42
CA PRO A 50 36.11 23.32 27.56
C PRO A 50 34.74 23.98 27.77
N SER A 51 34.69 25.00 28.62
CA SER A 51 33.43 25.68 28.94
C SER A 51 32.89 26.43 27.71
N PRO A 52 31.63 26.19 27.30
CA PRO A 52 30.99 26.92 26.21
C PRO A 52 30.69 28.39 26.53
N ALA A 53 30.82 28.80 27.80
CA ALA A 53 30.56 30.18 28.22
C ALA A 53 31.63 31.18 27.73
N ASP A 54 32.83 30.70 27.38
CA ASP A 54 33.89 31.47 26.74
C ASP A 54 34.27 30.79 25.41
N PRO A 55 33.59 31.12 24.29
CA PRO A 55 33.84 30.51 22.99
C PRO A 55 35.29 30.63 22.53
N ARG A 56 35.93 31.79 22.73
CA ARG A 56 37.32 32.04 22.32
C ARG A 56 38.30 31.20 23.13
N GLY A 57 38.10 31.12 24.45
CA GLY A 57 38.86 30.22 25.31
C GLY A 57 38.67 28.75 24.93
N ALA A 58 37.43 28.34 24.63
CA ALA A 58 37.10 26.97 24.27
C ALA A 58 37.77 26.50 22.97
N LEU A 59 38.04 27.40 22.01
CA LEU A 59 38.77 27.09 20.78
C LEU A 59 40.27 26.87 20.97
N SER A 60 40.82 27.15 22.16
CA SER A 60 42.20 26.76 22.48
C SER A 60 42.37 25.23 22.55
N SER A 61 41.26 24.49 22.67
CA SER A 61 41.25 23.03 22.50
C SER A 61 41.32 22.64 21.02
N GLY A 62 42.31 21.81 20.67
CA GLY A 62 42.47 21.31 19.30
C GLY A 62 41.27 20.52 18.78
N ASP A 63 40.51 19.85 19.65
CA ASP A 63 39.30 19.13 19.26
C ASP A 63 38.15 20.09 18.89
N ASN A 64 37.92 21.11 19.72
CA ASN A 64 36.92 22.14 19.43
C ASN A 64 37.28 22.93 18.17
N ALA A 65 38.56 23.29 17.99
CA ALA A 65 39.03 23.98 16.79
C ALA A 65 38.80 23.15 15.51
N ARG A 66 39.05 21.83 15.57
CA ARG A 66 38.76 20.92 14.45
C ARG A 66 37.28 20.83 14.14
N LEU A 67 36.42 20.68 15.15
CA LEU A 67 34.96 20.64 14.96
C LEU A 67 34.42 21.98 14.42
N TYR A 68 34.94 23.10 14.90
CA TYR A 68 34.57 24.43 14.44
C TYR A 68 34.99 24.67 12.98
N GLN A 69 36.20 24.26 12.62
CA GLN A 69 36.67 24.30 11.23
C GLN A 69 35.83 23.39 10.34
N HIS A 70 35.49 22.19 10.82
CA HIS A 70 34.66 21.21 10.11
C HIS A 70 33.27 21.76 9.80
N TYR A 71 32.66 22.50 10.75
CA TYR A 71 31.44 23.25 10.48
C TYR A 71 31.61 24.17 9.26
N ILE A 72 32.60 25.06 9.31
CA ILE A 72 32.83 26.10 8.29
C ILE A 72 33.05 25.47 6.91
N THR A 73 33.85 24.40 6.83
CA THR A 73 34.26 23.84 5.53
C THR A 73 33.31 22.80 4.97
N THR A 74 32.51 22.15 5.82
CA THR A 74 31.77 20.94 5.41
C THR A 74 30.27 21.08 5.61
N ILE A 75 29.81 21.75 6.68
CA ILE A 75 28.39 21.80 7.05
C ILE A 75 27.75 23.13 6.67
N ALA A 76 28.42 24.26 6.94
CA ALA A 76 27.93 25.60 6.62
C ALA A 76 27.55 25.78 5.14
N PRO A 77 28.27 25.20 4.15
CA PRO A 77 27.86 25.27 2.75
C PRO A 77 26.47 24.68 2.45
N TRP A 78 25.93 23.80 3.31
CA TRP A 78 24.58 23.26 3.13
C TRP A 78 23.50 24.33 3.30
N TYR A 79 23.77 25.34 4.13
CA TYR A 79 22.87 26.45 4.44
C TYR A 79 23.06 27.63 3.47
N ASP A 80 24.24 27.78 2.90
CA ASP A 80 24.60 28.86 1.97
C ASP A 80 24.28 28.54 0.51
N LEU A 81 23.47 27.51 0.25
CA LEU A 81 23.15 26.97 -1.08
C LEU A 81 22.76 28.04 -2.12
N SER A 82 22.08 29.10 -1.67
CA SER A 82 21.70 30.23 -2.51
C SER A 82 22.18 31.58 -1.98
N ASP A 83 23.03 31.60 -0.96
CA ASP A 83 23.52 32.83 -0.35
C ASP A 83 24.89 33.18 -0.91
N GLU A 84 24.96 34.18 -1.79
CA GLU A 84 26.23 34.63 -2.37
C GLU A 84 27.17 35.24 -1.33
N SER A 85 26.63 35.71 -0.21
CA SER A 85 27.42 36.23 0.91
C SER A 85 27.93 35.12 1.84
N ALA A 86 27.46 33.89 1.65
CA ALA A 86 27.80 32.72 2.45
C ALA A 86 27.74 33.00 3.97
N ILE A 87 26.62 33.56 4.44
CA ILE A 87 26.48 34.07 5.81
C ILE A 87 26.71 32.98 6.85
N PHE A 88 26.27 31.74 6.59
CA PHE A 88 26.47 30.62 7.53
C PHE A 88 27.92 30.14 7.58
N SER A 89 28.71 30.36 6.52
CA SER A 89 30.13 30.01 6.43
C SER A 89 31.06 31.13 6.88
N THR A 90 30.59 32.39 6.88
CA THR A 90 31.43 33.57 7.14
C THR A 90 31.01 34.31 8.42
N GLU A 91 29.89 35.03 8.39
CA GLU A 91 29.44 35.89 9.47
C GLU A 91 28.95 35.13 10.71
N LEU A 92 28.24 34.01 10.54
CA LEU A 92 27.74 33.21 11.65
C LEU A 92 28.89 32.65 12.51
N PRO A 93 29.96 32.02 11.94
CA PRO A 93 31.16 31.66 12.69
C PRO A 93 31.85 32.85 13.35
N ARG A 94 31.82 34.04 12.74
CA ARG A 94 32.41 35.22 13.37
C ARG A 94 31.64 35.61 14.63
N LEU A 95 30.30 35.66 14.57
CA LEU A 95 29.44 35.97 15.71
C LEU A 95 29.46 34.90 16.80
N ALA A 96 29.60 33.63 16.42
CA ALA A 96 29.69 32.53 17.36
C ALA A 96 30.92 32.63 18.29
N LEU A 97 31.97 33.37 17.92
CA LEU A 97 33.09 33.65 18.83
C LEU A 97 32.69 34.52 20.04
N ASP A 98 31.58 35.23 19.95
CA ASP A 98 31.10 36.12 21.01
C ASP A 98 29.69 35.72 21.50
N SER A 99 29.14 34.60 20.99
CA SER A 99 27.81 34.07 21.34
C SER A 99 27.91 32.60 21.80
N PRO A 100 27.78 32.33 23.11
CA PRO A 100 27.78 30.97 23.66
C PRO A 100 26.73 30.04 23.04
N LEU A 101 25.58 30.58 22.62
CA LEU A 101 24.50 29.83 22.00
C LEU A 101 24.90 29.33 20.60
N LEU A 102 25.35 30.23 19.72
CA LEU A 102 25.76 29.86 18.36
C LEU A 102 27.01 28.97 18.40
N PHE A 103 27.97 29.27 19.26
CA PHE A 103 29.16 28.45 19.45
C PHE A 103 28.80 27.00 19.79
N SER A 104 27.92 26.84 20.79
CA SER A 104 27.47 25.52 21.21
C SER A 104 26.67 24.82 20.11
N ALA A 105 25.86 25.53 19.34
CA ALA A 105 25.08 24.95 18.24
C ALA A 105 25.99 24.43 17.12
N ILE A 106 27.02 25.21 16.74
CA ILE A 106 28.06 24.82 15.78
C ILE A 106 28.77 23.54 16.24
N LEU A 107 29.24 23.51 17.48
CA LEU A 107 29.99 22.35 17.99
C LEU A 107 29.10 21.12 18.18
N ALA A 108 27.85 21.30 18.61
CA ALA A 108 26.88 20.21 18.74
C ALA A 108 26.65 19.54 17.38
N LEU A 109 26.28 20.32 16.36
CA LEU A 109 26.02 19.80 15.02
C LEU A 109 27.27 19.15 14.42
N SER A 110 28.43 19.80 14.54
CA SER A 110 29.69 19.27 13.99
C SER A 110 30.10 17.95 14.64
N ALA A 111 29.96 17.85 15.96
CA ALA A 111 30.29 16.64 16.70
C ALA A 111 29.32 15.50 16.40
N MET A 112 28.04 15.80 16.18
CA MET A 112 27.03 14.81 15.77
C MET A 112 27.32 14.30 14.35
N GLN A 113 27.55 15.20 13.41
CA GLN A 113 27.91 14.84 12.04
C GLN A 113 29.20 14.01 12.01
N THR A 114 30.21 14.41 12.79
CA THR A 114 31.46 13.65 12.95
C THR A 114 31.20 12.27 13.57
N SER A 115 30.26 12.16 14.50
CA SER A 115 29.87 10.89 15.13
C SER A 115 29.31 9.92 14.11
N ASN A 116 28.46 10.41 13.22
CA ASN A 116 27.79 9.60 12.20
C ASN A 116 28.70 9.23 11.02
N THR A 117 29.77 10.00 10.77
CA THR A 117 30.61 9.84 9.57
C THR A 117 32.02 9.31 9.85
N ILE A 118 32.66 9.76 10.93
CA ILE A 118 34.09 9.54 11.17
C ILE A 118 34.33 8.78 12.48
N SER A 119 33.79 9.26 13.60
CA SER A 119 34.15 8.78 14.94
C SER A 119 32.97 8.81 15.91
N PRO A 120 32.30 7.66 16.16
CA PRO A 120 31.15 7.58 17.08
C PRO A 120 31.41 8.09 18.51
N SER A 121 32.69 8.20 18.90
CA SER A 121 33.10 8.72 20.21
C SER A 121 32.77 10.21 20.41
N THR A 122 32.55 10.99 19.32
CA THR A 122 32.22 12.42 19.42
C THR A 122 30.77 12.67 19.82
N LYS A 123 29.90 11.65 19.86
CA LYS A 123 28.49 11.80 20.29
C LYS A 123 28.36 12.46 21.66
N ALA A 124 29.20 12.11 22.63
CA ALA A 124 29.18 12.71 23.96
C ALA A 124 29.53 14.21 23.96
N VAL A 125 30.38 14.66 23.02
CA VAL A 125 30.70 16.08 22.84
C VAL A 125 29.49 16.81 22.24
N ALA A 126 28.83 16.16 21.28
CA ALA A 126 27.63 16.66 20.64
C ALA A 126 26.50 16.91 21.67
N GLU A 127 26.22 15.90 22.50
CA GLU A 127 25.22 15.95 23.58
C GLU A 127 25.54 17.04 24.63
N PHE A 128 26.82 17.25 24.95
CA PHE A 128 27.26 18.27 25.91
C PHE A 128 26.92 19.69 25.43
N TYR A 129 27.32 20.04 24.21
CA TYR A 129 27.05 21.37 23.65
C TYR A 129 25.56 21.55 23.31
N HIS A 130 24.89 20.51 22.79
CA HIS A 130 23.44 20.53 22.59
C HIS A 130 22.71 20.84 23.90
N SER A 131 23.06 20.16 25.00
CA SER A 131 22.48 20.42 26.31
C SER A 131 22.73 21.85 26.80
N HIS A 132 23.84 22.48 26.41
CA HIS A 132 24.11 23.89 26.71
C HIS A 132 23.20 24.82 25.92
N CYS A 133 23.00 24.58 24.62
CA CYS A 133 22.04 25.32 23.79
C CYS A 133 20.63 25.28 24.40
N VAL A 134 20.15 24.10 24.78
CA VAL A 134 18.82 23.93 25.37
C VAL A 134 18.66 24.78 26.63
N ARG A 135 19.67 24.81 27.51
CA ARG A 135 19.63 25.66 28.73
C ARG A 135 19.53 27.15 28.41
N LEU A 136 20.27 27.62 27.41
CA LEU A 136 20.24 29.03 26.99
C LEU A 136 18.90 29.39 26.33
N LEU A 137 18.35 28.50 25.50
CA LEU A 137 17.06 28.69 24.83
C LEU A 137 15.87 28.70 25.80
N ILE A 138 15.91 27.90 26.87
CA ILE A 138 14.88 27.93 27.93
C ILE A 138 14.88 29.29 28.67
N ALA A 139 16.04 29.94 28.78
CA ALA A 139 16.18 31.23 29.44
C ALA A 139 15.80 32.43 28.53
N PHE A 140 15.32 32.17 27.30
CA PHE A 140 14.98 33.21 26.33
C PHE A 140 13.72 33.99 26.71
N ASP A 141 13.78 35.32 26.61
CA ASP A 141 12.63 36.22 26.80
C ASP A 141 11.93 36.50 25.48
N SER A 142 10.61 36.30 25.43
CA SER A 142 9.73 36.64 24.31
C SER A 142 9.77 38.12 23.88
N ASN A 143 10.29 39.03 24.71
CA ASN A 143 10.47 40.46 24.40
C ASN A 143 11.84 40.79 23.78
N ALA A 144 12.61 39.80 23.33
CA ALA A 144 13.93 39.99 22.74
C ALA A 144 13.92 40.89 21.47
N ASP A 145 14.97 41.69 21.33
CA ASP A 145 15.24 42.55 20.17
C ASP A 145 15.60 41.76 18.90
N PHE A 146 15.73 42.45 17.77
CA PHE A 146 16.03 41.81 16.47
C PHE A 146 17.38 41.08 16.47
N ALA A 147 18.42 41.64 17.09
CA ALA A 147 19.75 41.03 17.16
C ALA A 147 19.73 39.68 17.89
N GLN A 148 19.05 39.61 19.02
CA GLN A 148 18.89 38.38 19.79
C GLN A 148 18.02 37.34 19.05
N ARG A 149 17.05 37.79 18.24
CA ARG A 149 16.25 36.91 17.37
C ARG A 149 17.10 36.29 16.24
N GLU A 150 18.02 37.04 15.62
CA GLU A 150 18.89 36.48 14.57
C GLU A 150 19.72 35.31 15.10
N ILE A 151 20.37 35.53 16.25
CA ILE A 151 21.20 34.53 16.94
C ILE A 151 20.38 33.28 17.27
N THR A 152 19.16 33.48 17.75
CA THR A 152 18.29 32.38 18.21
C THR A 152 17.74 31.58 17.03
N LEU A 153 17.31 32.24 15.95
CA LEU A 153 16.82 31.56 14.75
C LEU A 153 17.93 30.76 14.06
N ALA A 154 19.12 31.34 13.91
CA ALA A 154 20.27 30.64 13.34
C ALA A 154 20.67 29.42 14.18
N ALA A 155 20.74 29.56 15.51
CA ALA A 155 20.99 28.43 16.40
C ALA A 155 19.91 27.35 16.27
N ALA A 156 18.64 27.73 16.14
CA ALA A 156 17.55 26.79 15.96
C ALA A 156 17.66 25.97 14.66
N CYS A 157 18.07 26.58 13.54
CA CYS A 157 18.33 25.85 12.29
C CYS A 157 19.42 24.79 12.47
N LEU A 158 20.55 25.16 13.11
CA LEU A 158 21.65 24.23 13.38
C LEU A 158 21.21 23.06 14.29
N LEU A 159 20.45 23.35 15.35
CA LEU A 159 19.97 22.35 16.28
C LEU A 159 18.94 21.40 15.64
N ARG A 160 18.13 21.90 14.70
CA ARG A 160 17.21 21.05 13.94
C ARG A 160 17.98 20.04 13.09
N THR A 161 19.03 20.47 12.39
CA THR A 161 19.88 19.54 11.63
C THR A 161 20.57 18.53 12.55
N TYR A 162 21.00 18.96 13.75
CA TYR A 162 21.50 18.04 14.78
C TYR A 162 20.46 16.97 15.15
N GLU A 163 19.21 17.37 15.43
CA GLU A 163 18.14 16.46 15.82
C GLU A 163 17.81 15.44 14.72
N ILE A 164 17.82 15.89 13.45
CA ILE A 164 17.63 15.01 12.29
C ILE A 164 18.74 13.94 12.24
N GLN A 165 19.97 14.30 12.58
CA GLN A 165 21.11 13.39 12.55
C GLN A 165 21.18 12.44 13.77
N ASP A 166 20.55 12.78 14.90
CA ASP A 166 20.66 12.01 16.14
C ASP A 166 19.72 10.78 16.20
N GLU A 167 18.68 10.71 15.36
CA GLU A 167 17.65 9.64 15.24
C GLU A 167 16.87 9.26 16.52
N GLU A 168 17.42 9.43 17.73
CA GLU A 168 16.87 9.07 19.04
C GLU A 168 15.94 10.15 19.62
N THR A 169 16.05 11.38 19.13
CA THR A 169 15.32 12.54 19.64
C THR A 169 14.17 12.89 18.70
N ASP A 170 12.93 12.98 19.21
CA ASP A 170 11.79 13.47 18.42
C ASP A 170 12.16 14.83 17.80
N PRO A 171 12.31 14.94 16.46
CA PRO A 171 12.92 16.10 15.78
C PRO A 171 12.03 17.36 15.82
N ILE A 172 11.01 17.37 16.68
CA ILE A 172 9.95 18.37 16.74
C ILE A 172 10.02 19.24 18.00
N ARG A 173 10.87 18.93 18.99
CA ARG A 173 10.89 19.66 20.28
C ARG A 173 11.28 21.13 20.14
N HIS A 174 12.25 21.46 19.28
CA HIS A 174 12.71 22.85 19.12
C HIS A 174 11.99 23.64 18.02
N LEU A 175 11.24 22.97 17.14
CA LEU A 175 10.51 23.59 16.03
C LEU A 175 9.40 24.54 16.47
N GLN A 176 8.76 24.30 17.61
CA GLN A 176 7.64 25.14 18.04
C GLN A 176 8.09 26.54 18.49
N GLY A 177 9.28 26.65 19.10
CA GLY A 177 9.87 27.94 19.51
C GLY A 177 10.51 28.69 18.34
N ALA A 178 11.21 27.98 17.46
CA ALA A 178 11.85 28.56 16.27
C ALA A 178 10.84 29.16 15.29
N PHE A 179 9.67 28.53 15.13
CA PHE A 179 8.57 29.05 14.33
C PHE A 179 8.13 30.45 14.77
N SER A 180 7.96 30.69 16.07
CA SER A 180 7.51 32.02 16.55
C SER A 180 8.50 33.13 16.19
N LEU A 181 9.80 32.81 16.11
CA LEU A 181 10.84 33.74 15.69
C LEU A 181 10.77 34.01 14.18
N ALA A 182 10.69 32.95 13.37
CA ALA A 182 10.59 33.04 11.92
C ALA A 182 9.30 33.74 11.44
N SER A 183 8.16 33.49 12.09
CA SER A 183 6.86 34.10 11.74
C SER A 183 6.80 35.62 11.94
N SER A 184 7.72 36.18 12.71
CA SER A 184 7.80 37.63 12.95
C SER A 184 8.58 38.38 11.87
N TYR A 185 9.26 37.65 10.98
CA TYR A 185 10.04 38.21 9.88
C TYR A 185 9.21 38.31 8.60
N LEU A 186 9.30 39.45 7.92
CA LEU A 186 8.66 39.71 6.64
C LEU A 186 9.72 39.75 5.53
N PRO A 187 9.77 38.75 4.63
CA PRO A 187 10.70 38.73 3.50
C PRO A 187 10.63 40.01 2.66
N GLY A 188 11.77 40.48 2.16
CA GLY A 188 11.90 41.75 1.45
C GLY A 188 11.90 43.00 2.34
N THR A 189 11.84 42.86 3.67
CA THR A 189 12.03 43.96 4.62
C THR A 189 13.27 43.74 5.46
N HIS A 190 14.09 44.77 5.63
CA HIS A 190 15.29 44.78 6.48
C HIS A 190 16.36 43.70 6.16
N GLU A 191 16.34 43.08 4.97
CA GLU A 191 17.32 42.03 4.57
C GLU A 191 18.78 42.51 4.66
N THR A 192 19.04 43.78 4.34
CA THR A 192 20.37 44.38 4.45
C THR A 192 20.77 44.78 5.86
N GLU A 193 19.79 44.95 6.76
CA GLU A 193 20.01 45.35 8.16
C GLU A 193 20.22 44.13 9.07
N TYR A 194 19.54 43.01 8.74
CA TYR A 194 19.55 41.75 9.50
C TYR A 194 19.79 40.55 8.56
N PRO A 195 21.00 40.41 7.99
CA PRO A 195 21.29 39.40 6.98
C PRO A 195 21.26 37.96 7.53
N ILE A 196 21.57 37.77 8.82
CA ILE A 196 21.51 36.46 9.47
C ILE A 196 20.08 36.03 9.71
N LEU A 197 19.21 36.97 10.09
CA LEU A 197 17.78 36.71 10.21
C LEU A 197 17.18 36.30 8.86
N ALA A 198 17.54 37.02 7.79
CA ALA A 198 17.08 36.72 6.43
C ALA A 198 17.55 35.33 5.97
N ALA A 199 18.85 35.03 6.10
CA ALA A 199 19.40 33.72 5.75
C ALA A 199 18.80 32.59 6.61
N GLY A 200 18.63 32.83 7.92
CA GLY A 200 18.01 31.89 8.86
C GLY A 200 16.55 31.61 8.52
N PHE A 201 15.77 32.61 8.12
CA PHE A 201 14.38 32.44 7.68
C PHE A 201 14.28 31.49 6.48
N TRP A 202 15.08 31.73 5.43
CA TRP A 202 15.02 30.94 4.22
C TRP A 202 15.49 29.50 4.44
N ASN A 203 16.51 29.30 5.29
CA ASN A 203 16.93 27.95 5.69
C ASN A 203 15.85 27.25 6.53
N TYR A 204 15.24 27.94 7.49
CA TYR A 204 14.15 27.39 8.28
C TYR A 204 12.97 26.94 7.41
N LEU A 205 12.56 27.76 6.42
CA LEU A 205 11.50 27.41 5.48
C LEU A 205 11.85 26.16 4.66
N ARG A 206 13.07 26.06 4.12
CA ARG A 206 13.52 24.90 3.34
C ARG A 206 13.60 23.63 4.17
N GLU A 207 14.05 23.72 5.40
CA GLU A 207 14.03 22.61 6.35
C GLU A 207 12.58 22.21 6.71
N ASP A 208 11.65 23.17 6.83
CA ASP A 208 10.23 22.90 7.09
C ASP A 208 9.53 22.23 5.92
N ILE A 209 9.86 22.64 4.69
CA ILE A 209 9.48 21.93 3.46
C ILE A 209 10.03 20.52 3.47
N THR A 210 11.32 20.35 3.74
CA THR A 210 11.96 19.03 3.81
C THR A 210 11.24 18.13 4.81
N HIS A 211 10.93 18.64 5.99
CA HIS A 211 10.18 17.90 7.01
C HIS A 211 8.74 17.58 6.57
N GLY A 212 8.01 18.54 5.98
CA GLY A 212 6.65 18.33 5.48
C GLY A 212 6.60 17.25 4.39
N LEU A 213 7.60 17.22 3.50
CA LEU A 213 7.78 16.19 2.48
C LEU A 213 8.16 14.83 3.09
N PHE A 214 9.03 14.79 4.10
CA PHE A 214 9.41 13.53 4.76
C PHE A 214 8.25 12.89 5.55
N GLU A 215 7.48 13.70 6.27
CA GLU A 215 6.48 13.23 7.23
C GLU A 215 5.03 13.27 6.72
N HIS A 216 4.78 13.78 5.51
CA HIS A 216 3.43 13.99 4.96
C HIS A 216 2.56 14.88 5.84
N ARG A 217 3.11 16.03 6.21
CA ARG A 217 2.41 16.97 7.09
C ARG A 217 2.41 18.37 6.49
N PRO A 218 1.40 19.19 6.82
CA PRO A 218 1.43 20.62 6.53
C PRO A 218 2.69 21.26 7.11
N LEU A 219 3.12 22.36 6.48
CA LEU A 219 4.16 23.21 7.05
C LEU A 219 3.72 23.72 8.43
N LYS A 220 4.68 23.83 9.34
CA LYS A 220 4.46 24.55 10.60
C LYS A 220 4.47 26.05 10.36
N MET A 221 5.27 26.47 9.39
CA MET A 221 5.31 27.85 8.95
C MET A 221 4.08 28.21 8.11
N ASP A 222 3.31 29.20 8.55
CA ASP A 222 2.25 29.78 7.72
C ASP A 222 2.86 30.72 6.68
N VAL A 223 2.87 30.25 5.43
CA VAL A 223 3.38 31.00 4.26
C VAL A 223 2.24 31.51 3.37
N SER A 224 0.98 31.32 3.76
CA SER A 224 -0.18 31.61 2.91
C SER A 224 -0.37 33.10 2.60
N THR A 225 0.07 33.97 3.51
CA THR A 225 -0.04 35.43 3.38
C THR A 225 1.21 36.10 2.82
N LEU A 226 2.28 35.33 2.59
CA LEU A 226 3.55 35.86 2.11
C LEU A 226 3.56 35.95 0.58
N SER A 227 4.11 37.04 0.05
CA SER A 227 4.32 37.20 -1.39
C SER A 227 5.74 36.75 -1.77
N PRO A 228 5.92 36.11 -2.93
CA PRO A 228 7.25 35.82 -3.44
C PRO A 228 8.10 37.10 -3.56
N PRO A 229 9.42 37.01 -3.35
CA PRO A 229 10.33 38.12 -3.63
C PRO A 229 10.11 38.65 -5.06
N LYS A 230 10.19 39.96 -5.24
CA LYS A 230 10.09 40.57 -6.59
C LYS A 230 11.22 40.04 -7.46
N GLU A 231 10.93 39.79 -8.74
CA GLU A 231 11.93 39.32 -9.72
C GLU A 231 13.16 40.24 -9.71
N SER A 232 14.28 39.68 -9.27
CA SER A 232 15.63 40.24 -9.31
C SER A 232 16.49 39.26 -10.10
N PRO A 233 17.46 39.73 -10.91
CA PRO A 233 18.31 38.85 -11.70
C PRO A 233 19.25 37.97 -10.84
N ALA A 234 19.29 38.15 -9.52
CA ALA A 234 20.14 37.36 -8.63
C ALA A 234 19.59 35.95 -8.40
N ASP A 235 20.46 34.94 -8.52
CA ASP A 235 20.14 33.51 -8.36
C ASP A 235 19.48 33.19 -7.01
N GLN A 236 19.87 33.90 -5.94
CA GLN A 236 19.28 33.79 -4.60
C GLN A 236 17.77 34.05 -4.58
N THR A 237 17.33 35.05 -5.35
CA THR A 237 15.94 35.47 -5.40
C THR A 237 15.06 34.36 -5.94
N TRP A 238 15.56 33.62 -6.93
CA TRP A 238 14.85 32.52 -7.55
C TRP A 238 14.68 31.33 -6.62
N LEU A 239 15.73 30.92 -5.90
CA LEU A 239 15.58 29.83 -4.93
C LEU A 239 14.61 30.20 -3.80
N ASN A 240 14.68 31.44 -3.32
CA ASN A 240 13.78 31.91 -2.28
C ASN A 240 12.32 31.97 -2.78
N ALA A 241 12.09 32.48 -3.99
CA ALA A 241 10.77 32.51 -4.60
C ALA A 241 10.17 31.09 -4.76
N VAL A 242 10.91 30.16 -5.37
CA VAL A 242 10.40 28.79 -5.56
C VAL A 242 10.23 28.03 -4.25
N SER A 243 11.08 28.29 -3.23
CA SER A 243 10.90 27.73 -1.89
C SER A 243 9.56 28.17 -1.29
N LEU A 244 9.22 29.46 -1.38
CA LEU A 244 7.95 29.97 -0.88
C LEU A 244 6.75 29.39 -1.64
N ILE A 245 6.84 29.34 -2.96
CA ILE A 245 5.80 28.78 -3.83
C ILE A 245 5.56 27.31 -3.50
N LEU A 246 6.63 26.51 -3.42
CA LEU A 246 6.53 25.11 -3.02
C LEU A 246 5.88 24.97 -1.64
N GLY A 247 6.26 25.82 -0.67
CA GLY A 247 5.64 25.80 0.65
C GLY A 247 4.14 26.08 0.64
N GLN A 248 3.70 27.02 -0.20
CA GLN A 248 2.27 27.32 -0.40
C GLN A 248 1.54 26.15 -1.08
N ILE A 249 2.12 25.56 -2.13
CA ILE A 249 1.57 24.39 -2.83
C ILE A 249 1.45 23.20 -1.87
N LEU A 250 2.51 22.90 -1.12
CA LEU A 250 2.54 21.82 -0.15
C LEU A 250 1.46 22.01 0.93
N SER A 251 1.29 23.22 1.44
CA SER A 251 0.24 23.54 2.42
C SER A 251 -1.16 23.30 1.83
N CYS A 252 -1.42 23.75 0.61
CA CYS A 252 -2.69 23.52 -0.08
C CYS A 252 -2.95 22.03 -0.37
N TYR A 253 -1.93 21.31 -0.84
CA TYR A 253 -1.97 19.87 -1.12
C TYR A 253 -2.40 19.08 0.12
N MET A 254 -1.79 19.38 1.28
CA MET A 254 -2.12 18.71 2.55
C MET A 254 -3.53 19.03 3.07
N HIS A 255 -4.14 20.14 2.63
CA HIS A 255 -5.50 20.55 2.97
C HIS A 255 -6.54 20.23 1.88
N GLN A 256 -6.15 19.56 0.79
CA GLN A 256 -7.04 19.19 -0.34
C GLN A 256 -7.83 20.37 -0.94
N SER A 257 -7.25 21.58 -0.93
CA SER A 257 -7.91 22.78 -1.45
C SER A 257 -7.01 23.47 -2.47
N PRO A 258 -7.06 23.06 -3.75
CA PRO A 258 -6.23 23.68 -4.77
C PRO A 258 -6.79 25.08 -5.10
N ARG A 259 -5.93 26.10 -4.98
CA ARG A 259 -6.12 27.37 -5.68
C ARG A 259 -4.98 27.51 -6.68
N GLY A 260 -5.30 27.70 -7.96
CA GLY A 260 -4.35 28.27 -8.93
C GLY A 260 -4.43 29.81 -8.91
N PRO A 261 -3.66 30.54 -9.74
CA PRO A 261 -2.38 30.25 -10.41
C PRO A 261 -1.36 31.40 -10.25
N VAL A 262 -0.06 31.14 -10.44
CA VAL A 262 0.96 31.84 -11.27
C VAL A 262 2.08 30.78 -11.41
N TRP A 263 2.80 30.60 -12.53
CA TRP A 263 4.25 30.83 -12.66
C TRP A 263 4.74 30.32 -14.02
N ARG A 264 5.78 30.98 -14.54
CA ARG A 264 6.39 30.74 -15.85
C ARG A 264 7.92 30.65 -15.66
N ARG A 265 8.46 29.47 -16.00
CA ARG A 265 9.83 29.05 -16.37
C ARG A 265 11.06 29.88 -15.92
N LEU A 266 11.96 29.18 -15.22
CA LEU A 266 13.40 29.24 -15.47
C LEU A 266 13.84 27.91 -16.08
N ARG A 267 14.58 27.93 -17.20
CA ARG A 267 15.01 26.70 -17.88
C ARG A 267 16.41 26.84 -18.46
N HIS A 268 17.39 26.19 -17.84
CA HIS A 268 18.67 25.84 -18.44
C HIS A 268 19.22 24.56 -17.78
N SER A 269 19.08 23.43 -18.45
CA SER A 269 19.71 22.16 -18.05
C SER A 269 19.97 21.33 -19.29
N ASP A 270 21.18 20.80 -19.43
CA ASP A 270 21.52 19.85 -20.49
C ASP A 270 21.43 18.43 -19.92
N ALA A 271 20.40 17.70 -20.34
CA ALA A 271 20.19 16.30 -19.96
C ALA A 271 20.78 15.38 -21.03
N VAL A 272 21.63 14.45 -20.63
CA VAL A 272 22.13 13.38 -21.50
C VAL A 272 21.39 12.08 -21.15
N PRO A 273 20.59 11.51 -22.07
CA PRO A 273 19.94 10.22 -21.84
C PRO A 273 20.99 9.10 -21.83
N GLY A 274 21.03 8.26 -20.80
CA GLY A 274 21.99 7.13 -20.81
C GLY A 274 22.14 6.26 -19.55
N GLN A 275 21.38 6.45 -18.47
CA GLN A 275 21.46 5.65 -17.23
C GLN A 275 20.06 5.50 -16.59
N HIS A 276 19.93 4.79 -15.46
CA HIS A 276 18.64 4.67 -14.74
C HIS A 276 18.06 6.02 -14.30
N PHE A 277 18.93 7.00 -14.09
CA PHE A 277 18.59 8.41 -13.86
C PHE A 277 19.25 9.26 -14.94
N PRO A 278 18.61 10.35 -15.41
CA PRO A 278 19.22 11.27 -16.36
C PRO A 278 20.45 11.93 -15.74
N SER A 279 21.53 12.07 -16.51
CA SER A 279 22.66 12.89 -16.12
C SER A 279 22.36 14.34 -16.47
N VAL A 280 22.08 15.15 -15.45
CA VAL A 280 21.69 16.55 -15.61
C VAL A 280 22.69 17.45 -14.90
N TRP A 281 23.32 18.34 -15.67
CA TRP A 281 24.30 19.28 -15.15
C TRP A 281 23.70 20.69 -15.06
N MET A 282 23.85 21.29 -13.87
CA MET A 282 23.41 22.66 -13.58
C MET A 282 24.64 23.54 -13.40
N LEU A 283 24.55 24.81 -13.80
CA LEU A 283 25.68 25.74 -13.74
C LEU A 283 26.10 26.09 -12.31
N ARG A 284 25.14 26.12 -11.37
CA ARG A 284 25.35 26.39 -9.95
C ARG A 284 24.48 25.47 -9.08
N ASP A 285 24.91 25.24 -7.85
CA ASP A 285 24.18 24.44 -6.86
C ASP A 285 22.77 24.99 -6.57
N CYS A 286 22.61 26.32 -6.53
CA CYS A 286 21.31 26.96 -6.37
C CYS A 286 20.36 26.66 -7.54
N HIS A 287 20.85 26.48 -8.77
CA HIS A 287 20.02 26.13 -9.92
C HIS A 287 19.50 24.70 -9.81
N ALA A 288 20.31 23.78 -9.30
CA ALA A 288 19.88 22.41 -8.99
C ALA A 288 18.75 22.42 -7.94
N ALA A 289 18.91 23.18 -6.87
CA ALA A 289 17.90 23.32 -5.82
C ALA A 289 16.61 23.98 -6.32
N VAL A 290 16.72 25.02 -7.16
CA VAL A 290 15.56 25.65 -7.82
C VAL A 290 14.79 24.60 -8.61
N ARG A 291 15.51 23.81 -9.41
CA ARG A 291 14.88 22.76 -10.23
C ARG A 291 14.27 21.66 -9.39
N HIS A 292 14.89 21.26 -8.28
CA HIS A 292 14.30 20.29 -7.36
C HIS A 292 12.94 20.78 -6.83
N TYR A 293 12.86 22.02 -6.35
CA TYR A 293 11.61 22.55 -5.79
C TYR A 293 10.54 22.82 -6.85
N ASP A 294 10.95 23.22 -8.05
CA ASP A 294 10.08 23.32 -9.22
C ASP A 294 9.49 21.95 -9.59
N LEU A 295 10.33 20.90 -9.70
CA LEU A 295 9.88 19.54 -10.01
C LEU A 295 8.97 18.96 -8.92
N VAL A 296 9.23 19.23 -7.64
CA VAL A 296 8.32 18.83 -6.56
C VAL A 296 6.99 19.58 -6.65
N SER A 297 7.02 20.87 -6.99
CA SER A 297 5.79 21.66 -7.20
C SER A 297 4.94 21.09 -8.33
N LEU A 298 5.58 20.76 -9.47
CA LEU A 298 4.94 20.09 -10.60
C LEU A 298 4.40 18.72 -10.23
N TYR A 299 5.18 17.92 -9.49
CA TYR A 299 4.75 16.63 -8.98
C TYR A 299 3.49 16.74 -8.13
N LEU A 300 3.47 17.66 -7.14
CA LEU A 300 2.33 17.85 -6.24
C LEU A 300 1.08 18.31 -6.99
N LEU A 301 1.23 19.18 -7.99
CA LEU A 301 0.14 19.63 -8.84
C LEU A 301 -0.38 18.50 -9.73
N GLY A 302 0.51 17.71 -10.34
CA GLY A 302 0.15 16.55 -11.16
C GLY A 302 -0.61 15.49 -10.37
N ASP A 303 -0.19 15.20 -9.14
CA ASP A 303 -0.78 14.17 -8.26
C ASP A 303 -2.21 14.52 -7.79
N VAL A 304 -2.61 15.80 -7.83
CA VAL A 304 -3.98 16.25 -7.48
C VAL A 304 -4.79 16.75 -8.66
N ALA A 305 -4.19 16.83 -9.85
CA ALA A 305 -4.85 17.34 -11.03
C ALA A 305 -6.00 16.42 -11.45
N THR A 306 -7.15 17.00 -11.82
CA THR A 306 -8.16 16.23 -12.53
C THR A 306 -7.71 15.98 -13.97
N THR A 307 -8.36 15.07 -14.69
CA THR A 307 -8.03 14.75 -16.09
C THR A 307 -8.10 15.98 -17.02
N THR A 308 -8.84 17.03 -16.65
CA THR A 308 -8.94 18.29 -17.40
C THR A 308 -7.84 19.29 -17.01
N ASP A 309 -7.43 19.33 -15.74
CA ASP A 309 -6.40 20.24 -15.23
C ASP A 309 -4.97 19.73 -15.53
N PHE A 310 -4.82 18.43 -15.82
CA PHE A 310 -3.52 17.82 -16.07
C PHE A 310 -2.85 18.33 -17.36
N GLU A 311 -3.62 18.70 -18.39
CA GLU A 311 -3.09 19.32 -19.61
C GLU A 311 -2.44 20.69 -19.33
N ASP A 312 -2.97 21.45 -18.37
CA ASP A 312 -2.36 22.71 -17.95
C ASP A 312 -1.03 22.46 -17.23
N VAL A 313 -0.92 21.38 -16.45
CA VAL A 313 0.34 20.94 -15.82
C VAL A 313 1.36 20.48 -16.88
N LEU A 314 0.93 19.69 -17.87
CA LEU A 314 1.79 19.29 -19.00
C LEU A 314 2.24 20.48 -19.84
N ALA A 315 1.41 21.51 -20.01
CA ALA A 315 1.79 22.73 -20.71
C ALA A 315 2.92 23.50 -20.01
N LEU A 316 3.07 23.33 -18.69
CA LEU A 316 4.22 23.85 -17.93
C LEU A 316 5.51 23.11 -18.24
N GLU A 317 5.43 21.85 -18.73
CA GLU A 317 6.58 21.05 -19.21
C GLU A 317 6.34 20.36 -20.56
N PRO A 318 6.52 21.08 -21.70
CA PRO A 318 6.29 20.57 -23.05
C PRO A 318 7.15 19.37 -23.47
N ALA A 319 8.19 19.05 -22.71
CA ALA A 319 9.07 17.90 -22.94
C ALA A 319 8.72 16.70 -22.05
N GLY A 320 7.72 16.83 -21.17
CA GLY A 320 7.27 15.78 -20.28
C GLY A 320 6.48 14.67 -21.01
N PRO A 321 6.40 13.47 -20.42
CA PRO A 321 5.62 12.37 -20.98
C PRO A 321 4.10 12.62 -20.87
N GLY A 322 3.31 11.98 -21.73
CA GLY A 322 1.89 12.30 -21.91
C GLY A 322 0.89 11.65 -20.94
N SER A 323 1.32 10.77 -20.02
CA SER A 323 0.44 10.21 -18.99
C SER A 323 0.82 10.68 -17.58
N GLU A 324 -0.16 10.74 -16.68
CA GLU A 324 0.02 11.16 -15.29
C GLU A 324 1.09 10.36 -14.56
N ASP A 325 0.98 9.03 -14.57
CA ASP A 325 1.96 8.13 -13.94
C ASP A 325 3.36 8.30 -14.54
N ASP A 326 3.47 8.50 -15.86
CA ASP A 326 4.76 8.72 -16.50
C ASP A 326 5.35 10.09 -16.11
N PHE A 327 4.52 11.11 -15.95
CA PHE A 327 4.93 12.46 -15.56
C PHE A 327 5.45 12.50 -14.12
N LEU A 328 4.74 11.85 -13.19
CA LEU A 328 5.17 11.74 -11.80
C LEU A 328 6.47 10.93 -11.67
N GLU A 329 6.61 9.84 -12.43
CA GLU A 329 7.86 9.08 -12.50
C GLU A 329 8.99 9.92 -13.11
N TRP A 330 8.73 10.67 -14.18
CA TRP A 330 9.71 11.55 -14.80
C TRP A 330 10.23 12.61 -13.82
N CYS A 331 9.35 13.30 -13.08
CA CYS A 331 9.74 14.26 -12.05
C CYS A 331 10.66 13.61 -11.01
N ALA A 332 10.32 12.40 -10.56
CA ALA A 332 11.12 11.66 -9.60
C ALA A 332 12.52 11.31 -10.14
N LEU A 333 12.61 10.85 -11.39
CA LEU A 333 13.88 10.51 -12.02
C LEU A 333 14.78 11.74 -12.21
N GLU A 334 14.22 12.86 -12.65
CA GLU A 334 14.93 14.13 -12.79
C GLU A 334 15.46 14.65 -11.45
N ILE A 335 14.65 14.60 -10.39
CA ILE A 335 15.08 15.00 -9.03
C ILE A 335 16.33 14.21 -8.59
N VAL A 336 16.28 12.89 -8.73
CA VAL A 336 17.41 12.01 -8.37
C VAL A 336 18.61 12.25 -9.29
N GLY A 337 18.39 12.38 -10.59
CA GLY A 337 19.43 12.65 -11.58
C GLY A 337 20.20 13.93 -11.28
N ILE A 338 19.49 15.05 -11.05
CA ILE A 338 20.08 16.34 -10.68
C ILE A 338 20.84 16.23 -9.35
N ALA A 339 20.27 15.56 -8.35
CA ALA A 339 20.89 15.47 -7.02
C ALA A 339 22.27 14.81 -7.08
N PHE A 340 22.37 13.64 -7.71
CA PHE A 340 23.60 12.86 -7.73
C PHE A 340 24.57 13.24 -8.84
N THR A 341 24.12 13.96 -9.88
CA THR A 341 25.02 14.50 -10.91
C THR A 341 25.72 15.79 -10.45
N SER A 342 25.13 16.54 -9.52
CA SER A 342 25.71 17.81 -9.02
C SER A 342 27.11 17.68 -8.42
N GLY A 343 27.43 16.53 -7.81
CA GLY A 343 28.65 16.35 -7.02
C GLY A 343 28.72 17.19 -5.74
N SER A 344 27.64 17.88 -5.36
CA SER A 344 27.60 18.79 -4.21
C SER A 344 26.78 18.22 -3.05
N HIS A 345 27.40 18.15 -1.86
CA HIS A 345 26.68 17.76 -0.65
C HIS A 345 25.56 18.74 -0.29
N ALA A 346 25.71 20.03 -0.60
CA ALA A 346 24.67 21.03 -0.32
C ALA A 346 23.40 20.76 -1.15
N VAL A 347 23.57 20.41 -2.43
CA VAL A 347 22.47 20.00 -3.31
C VAL A 347 21.83 18.70 -2.80
N ILE A 348 22.63 17.68 -2.47
CA ILE A 348 22.11 16.38 -2.02
C ILE A 348 21.32 16.50 -0.72
N VAL A 349 21.83 17.26 0.27
CA VAL A 349 21.15 17.47 1.55
C VAL A 349 19.77 18.12 1.35
N ASN A 350 19.69 19.14 0.50
CA ASN A 350 18.43 19.82 0.19
C ASN A 350 17.51 18.98 -0.72
N ALA A 351 18.04 17.96 -1.41
CA ALA A 351 17.28 17.04 -2.24
C ALA A 351 16.68 15.86 -1.44
N PHE A 352 17.08 15.60 -0.19
CA PHE A 352 16.57 14.44 0.55
C PHE A 352 15.04 14.46 0.74
N GLY A 353 14.45 15.62 1.06
CA GLY A 353 12.99 15.78 1.14
C GLY A 353 12.30 15.49 -0.20
N PRO A 354 12.68 16.20 -1.29
CA PRO A 354 12.24 15.90 -2.65
C PRO A 354 12.35 14.42 -3.05
N ILE A 355 13.50 13.78 -2.81
CA ILE A 355 13.75 12.37 -3.12
C ILE A 355 12.81 11.46 -2.30
N ALA A 356 12.70 11.68 -0.99
CA ALA A 356 11.87 10.87 -0.10
C ALA A 356 10.38 10.93 -0.48
N PHE A 357 9.91 12.07 -0.97
CA PHE A 357 8.52 12.26 -1.37
C PHE A 357 8.26 11.72 -2.78
N CYS A 358 8.95 12.24 -3.80
CA CYS A 358 8.62 11.98 -5.21
C CYS A 358 9.07 10.59 -5.69
N SER A 359 10.16 10.02 -5.15
CA SER A 359 10.72 8.75 -5.66
C SER A 359 9.79 7.54 -5.50
N ARG A 360 8.71 7.69 -4.74
CA ARG A 360 7.62 6.72 -4.61
C ARG A 360 6.92 6.41 -5.93
N SER A 361 6.94 7.36 -6.85
CA SER A 361 6.38 7.18 -8.18
C SER A 361 7.26 6.34 -9.10
N SER A 362 8.50 6.03 -8.71
CA SER A 362 9.38 5.13 -9.47
C SER A 362 8.81 3.70 -9.53
N ARG A 363 8.64 3.17 -10.75
CA ARG A 363 8.06 1.85 -11.04
C ARG A 363 9.12 0.83 -11.43
N SER A 364 10.23 1.28 -12.01
CA SER A 364 11.33 0.40 -12.43
C SER A 364 12.10 -0.14 -11.22
N ALA A 365 12.10 -1.46 -11.03
CA ALA A 365 12.91 -2.11 -9.99
C ALA A 365 14.40 -1.78 -10.10
N ALA A 366 14.90 -1.55 -11.33
CA ALA A 366 16.28 -1.16 -11.56
C ALA A 366 16.56 0.28 -11.10
N ALA A 367 15.63 1.23 -11.35
CA ALA A 367 15.73 2.59 -10.84
C ALA A 367 15.63 2.62 -9.31
N GLN A 368 14.73 1.83 -8.71
CA GLN A 368 14.60 1.70 -7.26
C GLN A 368 15.88 1.16 -6.61
N GLN A 369 16.49 0.12 -7.18
CA GLN A 369 17.78 -0.42 -6.71
C GLN A 369 18.92 0.58 -6.86
N GLU A 370 18.96 1.30 -7.98
CA GLU A 370 19.98 2.31 -8.22
C GLU A 370 19.84 3.50 -7.27
N LEU A 371 18.61 3.93 -6.95
CA LEU A 371 18.36 4.95 -5.93
C LEU A 371 18.91 4.51 -4.57
N VAL A 372 18.64 3.28 -4.15
CA VAL A 372 19.19 2.72 -2.90
C VAL A 372 20.71 2.68 -2.93
N ARG A 373 21.31 2.31 -4.08
CA ARG A 373 22.76 2.31 -4.27
C ARG A 373 23.36 3.71 -4.13
N LEU A 374 22.72 4.74 -4.68
CA LEU A 374 23.14 6.14 -4.62
C LEU A 374 22.97 6.74 -3.21
N LEU A 375 21.89 6.37 -2.51
CA LEU A 375 21.60 6.86 -1.17
C LEU A 375 22.51 6.27 -0.09
N ASN A 376 22.82 4.97 -0.15
CA ASN A 376 23.57 4.27 0.90
C ASN A 376 24.90 4.96 1.32
N PRO A 377 25.75 5.43 0.38
CA PRO A 377 26.98 6.15 0.72
C PRO A 377 26.73 7.44 1.54
N CYS A 378 25.61 8.12 1.32
CA CYS A 378 25.30 9.40 1.98
C CYS A 378 25.21 9.28 3.51
N ALA A 379 24.82 8.13 4.05
CA ALA A 379 24.82 7.91 5.50
C ALA A 379 26.23 8.09 6.09
N LYS A 380 27.25 7.59 5.38
CA LYS A 380 28.65 7.64 5.83
C LYS A 380 29.35 8.94 5.46
N THR A 381 28.97 9.59 4.37
CA THR A 381 29.65 10.82 3.90
C THR A 381 29.02 12.10 4.42
N ILE A 382 27.69 12.11 4.61
CA ILE A 382 26.93 13.30 5.03
C ILE A 382 26.48 13.18 6.49
N GLY A 383 26.26 11.95 6.99
CA GLY A 383 25.80 11.71 8.36
C GLY A 383 24.28 11.83 8.53
N TRP A 384 23.53 11.77 7.42
CA TRP A 384 22.07 11.88 7.37
C TRP A 384 21.39 10.52 7.64
N PRO A 385 20.17 10.47 8.22
CA PRO A 385 19.41 9.24 8.52
C PRO A 385 18.83 8.54 7.27
N ILE A 386 19.70 8.12 6.35
CA ILE A 386 19.31 7.54 5.06
C ILE A 386 18.54 6.22 5.22
N GLN A 387 18.84 5.43 6.25
CA GLN A 387 18.24 4.11 6.40
C GLN A 387 16.72 4.19 6.63
N ARG A 388 16.26 5.19 7.38
CA ARG A 388 14.84 5.46 7.57
C ARG A 388 14.16 5.79 6.25
N MET A 389 14.79 6.63 5.42
CA MET A 389 14.29 6.99 4.09
C MET A 389 14.20 5.77 3.17
N ILE A 390 15.26 4.96 3.08
CA ILE A 390 15.29 3.73 2.27
C ILE A 390 14.19 2.76 2.72
N THR A 391 14.02 2.59 4.03
CA THR A 391 13.00 1.69 4.60
C THR A 391 11.60 2.15 4.24
N ASN A 392 11.31 3.44 4.36
CA ASN A 392 10.01 4.02 3.99
C ASN A 392 9.72 3.87 2.49
N LEU A 393 10.71 4.14 1.63
CA LEU A 393 10.58 3.94 0.19
C LEU A 393 10.36 2.47 -0.15
N ALA A 394 11.09 1.54 0.48
CA ALA A 394 10.90 0.11 0.28
C ALA A 394 9.51 -0.37 0.71
N LEU A 395 9.00 0.09 1.86
CA LEU A 395 7.63 -0.18 2.31
C LEU A 395 6.61 0.38 1.33
N PHE A 396 6.85 1.57 0.77
CA PHE A 396 5.98 2.15 -0.24
C PHE A 396 6.04 1.38 -1.57
N TYR A 397 7.21 0.93 -2.01
CA TYR A 397 7.32 0.10 -3.21
C TYR A 397 6.70 -1.28 -3.01
N GLN A 398 6.78 -1.87 -1.80
CA GLN A 398 6.10 -3.11 -1.49
C GLN A 398 4.59 -2.90 -1.41
N SER A 399 4.12 -1.84 -0.75
CA SER A 399 2.69 -1.53 -0.67
C SER A 399 2.13 -1.15 -2.02
N ARG A 400 2.86 -0.40 -2.86
CA ARG A 400 2.50 -0.10 -4.24
C ARG A 400 2.61 -1.35 -5.09
N TYR A 401 3.64 -2.20 -4.99
CA TYR A 401 3.69 -3.48 -5.70
C TYR A 401 2.51 -4.39 -5.31
N LEU A 402 2.13 -4.45 -4.03
CA LEU A 402 0.92 -5.12 -3.57
C LEU A 402 -0.33 -4.42 -4.12
N ALA A 403 -0.40 -3.09 -4.05
CA ALA A 403 -1.49 -2.26 -4.54
C ALA A 403 -1.58 -2.28 -6.06
N THR A 404 -0.51 -2.55 -6.80
CA THR A 404 -0.34 -2.67 -8.25
C THR A 404 -0.63 -4.12 -8.64
N ILE A 405 -0.30 -5.11 -7.82
CA ILE A 405 -0.89 -6.46 -7.92
C ILE A 405 -2.42 -6.40 -7.70
N ILE A 406 -2.88 -5.46 -6.88
CA ILE A 406 -4.30 -5.18 -6.61
C ILE A 406 -4.94 -4.26 -7.68
N ASN A 407 -4.22 -3.28 -8.27
CA ASN A 407 -4.71 -2.18 -9.13
C ASN A 407 -4.18 -2.19 -10.60
N ASN A 408 -3.00 -2.76 -10.92
CA ASN A 408 -2.58 -3.04 -12.33
C ASN A 408 -3.31 -4.25 -12.94
N LYS A 409 -4.26 -4.79 -12.20
CA LYS A 409 -5.53 -5.11 -12.81
C LYS A 409 -6.48 -4.06 -12.24
N ARG A 410 -7.07 -3.18 -13.08
CA ARG A 410 -8.54 -3.07 -12.97
C ARG A 410 -8.95 -4.52 -12.82
N PRO A 411 -9.51 -4.99 -11.70
CA PRO A 411 -9.91 -6.38 -11.63
C PRO A 411 -10.66 -6.57 -12.94
N LEU A 412 -10.14 -7.44 -13.82
CA LEU A 412 -11.02 -8.03 -14.81
C LEU A 412 -12.21 -8.37 -13.93
N ASN A 413 -13.38 -7.76 -14.20
CA ASN A 413 -14.50 -7.98 -13.31
C ASN A 413 -14.71 -9.49 -13.17
N GLY A 414 -14.29 -10.28 -14.19
CA GLY A 414 -14.14 -11.72 -14.20
C GLY A 414 -13.04 -12.38 -13.33
N PRO A 415 -13.07 -13.71 -13.31
CA PRO A 415 -12.20 -14.53 -12.48
C PRO A 415 -10.78 -14.64 -13.03
N HIS A 416 -9.85 -15.08 -12.18
CA HIS A 416 -8.53 -15.47 -12.67
C HIS A 416 -8.61 -16.77 -13.46
N VAL A 417 -7.97 -16.79 -14.62
CA VAL A 417 -7.94 -17.92 -15.54
C VAL A 417 -6.51 -18.42 -15.68
N ILE A 418 -6.29 -19.66 -15.28
CA ILE A 418 -5.04 -20.39 -15.46
C ILE A 418 -5.10 -21.11 -16.80
N ARG A 419 -4.03 -20.98 -17.57
CA ARG A 419 -3.84 -21.67 -18.86
C ARG A 419 -2.65 -22.62 -18.73
N PRO A 420 -2.87 -23.88 -18.34
CA PRO A 420 -1.79 -24.84 -18.21
C PRO A 420 -1.15 -25.07 -19.58
N SER A 421 0.17 -25.22 -19.58
CA SER A 421 0.93 -25.68 -20.74
C SER A 421 0.50 -27.08 -21.17
N GLN A 422 0.82 -27.47 -22.41
CA GLN A 422 0.52 -28.81 -22.91
C GLN A 422 1.10 -29.92 -22.02
N THR A 423 2.28 -29.70 -21.41
CA THR A 423 2.89 -30.63 -20.46
C THR A 423 2.08 -30.76 -19.17
N GLU A 424 1.59 -29.65 -18.62
CA GLU A 424 0.72 -29.66 -17.42
C GLU A 424 -0.62 -30.35 -17.73
N GLN A 425 -1.19 -30.12 -18.92
CA GLN A 425 -2.42 -30.79 -19.37
C GLN A 425 -2.24 -32.31 -19.49
N LEU A 426 -1.17 -32.76 -20.13
CA LEU A 426 -0.89 -34.19 -20.34
C LEU A 426 -0.54 -34.92 -19.04
N SER A 427 0.21 -34.26 -18.14
CA SER A 427 0.59 -34.85 -16.84
C SER A 427 -0.52 -34.76 -15.80
N GLY A 428 -1.49 -33.86 -15.97
CA GLY A 428 -2.49 -33.54 -14.96
C GLY A 428 -1.92 -32.84 -13.72
N GLN A 429 -0.70 -32.31 -13.79
CA GLN A 429 -0.02 -31.62 -12.69
C GLN A 429 0.28 -30.17 -13.07
N LEU A 430 -0.17 -29.22 -12.24
CA LEU A 430 0.19 -27.82 -12.42
C LEU A 430 1.64 -27.57 -11.99
N SER A 431 2.33 -26.71 -12.74
CA SER A 431 3.62 -26.13 -12.38
C SER A 431 3.50 -25.33 -11.08
N PRO A 432 4.60 -25.15 -10.31
CA PRO A 432 4.56 -24.39 -9.06
C PRO A 432 3.94 -22.99 -9.22
N ARG A 433 4.17 -22.32 -10.35
CA ARG A 433 3.62 -20.99 -10.64
C ARG A 433 2.11 -21.00 -10.86
N ASN A 434 1.61 -21.92 -11.68
CA ASN A 434 0.17 -22.04 -11.92
C ASN A 434 -0.55 -22.55 -10.66
N PHE A 435 0.09 -23.46 -9.93
CA PHE A 435 -0.43 -24.00 -8.69
C PHE A 435 -0.56 -22.93 -7.60
N GLU A 436 0.48 -22.13 -7.40
CA GLU A 436 0.48 -21.00 -6.48
C GLU A 436 -0.61 -19.98 -6.86
N ALA A 437 -0.77 -19.68 -8.16
CA ALA A 437 -1.86 -18.84 -8.64
C ALA A 437 -3.25 -19.43 -8.30
N ALA A 438 -3.44 -20.74 -8.47
CA ALA A 438 -4.70 -21.41 -8.14
C ALA A 438 -5.07 -21.22 -6.67
N VAL A 439 -4.14 -21.53 -5.78
CA VAL A 439 -4.33 -21.40 -4.32
C VAL A 439 -4.55 -19.92 -3.94
N ARG A 440 -3.73 -18.99 -4.44
CA ARG A 440 -3.87 -17.56 -4.18
C ARG A 440 -5.27 -17.06 -4.57
N HIS A 441 -5.78 -17.44 -5.73
CA HIS A 441 -7.05 -16.95 -6.24
C HIS A 441 -8.27 -17.60 -5.57
N ILE A 442 -8.16 -18.84 -5.10
CA ILE A 442 -9.17 -19.39 -4.18
C ILE A 442 -9.24 -18.58 -2.88
N HIS A 443 -8.10 -18.24 -2.26
CA HIS A 443 -8.13 -17.44 -1.03
C HIS A 443 -8.58 -15.98 -1.26
N ARG A 444 -8.11 -15.34 -2.34
CA ARG A 444 -8.36 -13.92 -2.61
C ARG A 444 -9.72 -13.66 -3.22
N ASP A 445 -10.05 -14.40 -4.28
CA ASP A 445 -11.25 -14.17 -5.09
C ASP A 445 -12.38 -15.17 -4.75
N GLY A 446 -12.10 -16.21 -3.97
CA GLY A 446 -13.05 -17.29 -3.68
C GLY A 446 -13.29 -18.20 -4.88
N LEU A 447 -12.54 -18.01 -5.97
CA LEU A 447 -12.75 -18.71 -7.24
C LEU A 447 -11.51 -18.67 -8.15
N VAL A 448 -11.25 -19.77 -8.85
CA VAL A 448 -10.30 -19.82 -9.96
C VAL A 448 -10.84 -20.68 -11.10
N VAL A 449 -10.52 -20.31 -12.34
CA VAL A 449 -10.81 -21.08 -13.55
C VAL A 449 -9.51 -21.69 -14.08
N VAL A 450 -9.54 -22.96 -14.47
CA VAL A 450 -8.43 -23.63 -15.16
C VAL A 450 -8.93 -24.12 -16.51
N GLU A 451 -8.40 -23.57 -17.60
CA GLU A 451 -8.81 -23.90 -18.97
C GLU A 451 -8.15 -25.19 -19.45
N ASP A 452 -8.84 -25.90 -20.36
CA ASP A 452 -8.29 -27.01 -21.16
C ASP A 452 -7.73 -28.20 -20.34
N VAL A 453 -8.40 -28.54 -19.23
CA VAL A 453 -8.02 -29.67 -18.36
C VAL A 453 -9.07 -30.79 -18.29
N ALA A 454 -10.22 -30.61 -18.95
CA ALA A 454 -11.24 -31.65 -19.15
C ALA A 454 -11.33 -31.99 -20.65
N PRO A 455 -11.09 -33.25 -21.07
CA PRO A 455 -11.17 -33.69 -22.46
C PRO A 455 -12.53 -33.44 -23.09
N LEU A 456 -12.55 -32.81 -24.27
CA LEU A 456 -13.79 -32.39 -24.92
C LEU A 456 -14.70 -33.56 -25.32
N ALA A 457 -14.13 -34.69 -25.75
CA ALA A 457 -14.88 -35.88 -26.15
C ALA A 457 -15.67 -36.50 -24.98
N ASP A 458 -15.06 -36.58 -23.80
CA ASP A 458 -15.72 -37.08 -22.59
C ASP A 458 -16.87 -36.15 -22.19
N LEU A 459 -16.67 -34.84 -22.31
CA LEU A 459 -17.71 -33.84 -22.07
C LEU A 459 -18.86 -33.96 -23.08
N ASP A 460 -18.57 -34.20 -24.37
CA ASP A 460 -19.59 -34.38 -25.42
C ASP A 460 -20.47 -35.62 -25.20
N HIS A 461 -19.85 -36.74 -24.84
CA HIS A 461 -20.55 -37.98 -24.53
C HIS A 461 -21.53 -37.79 -23.36
N LEU A 462 -21.06 -37.19 -22.27
CA LEU A 462 -21.90 -36.90 -21.11
C LEU A 462 -22.98 -35.85 -21.42
N ASN A 463 -22.64 -34.78 -22.14
CA ASN A 463 -23.57 -33.70 -22.48
C ASN A 463 -24.76 -34.23 -23.30
N THR A 464 -24.51 -35.13 -24.25
CA THR A 464 -25.55 -35.71 -25.10
C THR A 464 -26.64 -36.37 -24.27
N LYS A 465 -26.25 -37.19 -23.28
CA LYS A 465 -27.21 -37.84 -22.37
C LYS A 465 -27.87 -36.84 -21.43
N MET A 466 -27.10 -35.95 -20.80
CA MET A 466 -27.66 -35.01 -19.83
C MET A 466 -28.59 -33.96 -20.45
N VAL A 467 -28.41 -33.59 -21.73
CA VAL A 467 -29.35 -32.71 -22.46
C VAL A 467 -30.69 -33.42 -22.67
N GLN A 468 -30.68 -34.71 -23.01
CA GLN A 468 -31.91 -35.50 -23.10
C GLN A 468 -32.64 -35.54 -21.75
N ASP A 469 -31.91 -35.78 -20.67
CA ASP A 469 -32.45 -35.81 -19.31
C ASP A 469 -33.01 -34.45 -18.89
N ALA A 470 -32.29 -33.36 -19.17
CA ALA A 470 -32.75 -32.00 -18.89
C ALA A 470 -34.04 -31.67 -19.66
N ARG A 471 -34.18 -32.08 -20.93
CA ARG A 471 -35.42 -31.88 -21.71
C ARG A 471 -36.58 -32.70 -21.14
N ASN A 472 -36.32 -33.94 -20.71
CA ASN A 472 -37.32 -34.77 -20.04
C ASN A 472 -37.81 -34.14 -18.73
N LEU A 473 -36.91 -33.57 -17.93
CA LEU A 473 -37.25 -32.86 -16.70
C LEU A 473 -37.95 -31.52 -16.98
N GLN A 474 -37.51 -30.77 -17.99
CA GLN A 474 -38.13 -29.51 -18.41
C GLN A 474 -39.61 -29.70 -18.78
N ALA A 475 -39.95 -30.82 -19.44
CA ALA A 475 -41.32 -31.17 -19.81
C ALA A 475 -42.24 -31.41 -18.59
N ARG A 476 -41.69 -31.62 -17.39
CA ARG A 476 -42.47 -31.77 -16.14
C ARG A 476 -42.99 -30.44 -15.58
N GLY A 477 -42.51 -29.29 -16.10
CA GLY A 477 -42.97 -27.96 -15.68
C GLY A 477 -42.73 -27.70 -14.19
N GLU A 478 -43.77 -27.26 -13.47
CA GLU A 478 -43.70 -26.97 -12.02
C GLU A 478 -43.44 -28.21 -11.15
N ASN A 479 -43.64 -29.42 -11.70
CA ASN A 479 -43.30 -30.68 -11.02
C ASN A 479 -41.84 -31.11 -11.26
N GLY A 480 -41.06 -30.31 -11.98
CA GLY A 480 -39.64 -30.54 -12.23
C GLY A 480 -38.75 -30.09 -11.06
N PRO A 481 -37.50 -30.57 -10.99
CA PRO A 481 -36.53 -30.17 -9.97
C PRO A 481 -35.87 -28.85 -10.35
N PHE A 482 -36.39 -27.71 -9.91
CA PHE A 482 -35.86 -26.39 -10.30
C PHE A 482 -35.37 -25.53 -9.14
N ASN A 483 -34.27 -24.82 -9.37
CA ASN A 483 -33.63 -23.92 -8.43
C ASN A 483 -34.09 -22.49 -8.69
N TYR A 484 -34.94 -21.95 -7.80
CA TYR A 484 -35.55 -20.62 -7.85
C TYR A 484 -36.46 -20.32 -9.06
N SER A 485 -36.09 -20.71 -10.28
CA SER A 485 -36.85 -20.47 -11.52
C SER A 485 -36.95 -21.72 -12.39
N LEU A 486 -38.05 -21.85 -13.15
CA LEU A 486 -38.29 -22.97 -14.08
C LEU A 486 -37.22 -23.11 -15.17
N GLY A 487 -36.41 -22.06 -15.40
CA GLY A 487 -35.31 -22.05 -16.35
C GLY A 487 -33.99 -22.61 -15.81
N ASN A 488 -33.91 -22.99 -14.53
CA ASN A 488 -32.72 -23.59 -13.93
C ASN A 488 -33.08 -24.91 -13.23
N LEU A 489 -32.81 -26.03 -13.90
CA LEU A 489 -33.09 -27.38 -13.40
C LEU A 489 -31.88 -27.95 -12.66
N GLN A 490 -32.12 -28.57 -11.50
CA GLN A 490 -31.18 -29.46 -10.85
C GLN A 490 -31.36 -30.87 -11.41
N LEU A 491 -30.28 -31.52 -11.81
CA LEU A 491 -30.31 -32.89 -12.30
C LEU A 491 -28.99 -33.59 -12.00
N ASP A 492 -29.05 -34.88 -11.68
CA ASP A 492 -27.83 -35.66 -11.45
C ASP A 492 -27.26 -36.18 -12.78
N ALA A 493 -25.94 -36.26 -12.87
CA ALA A 493 -25.29 -37.00 -13.95
C ALA A 493 -25.63 -38.50 -13.83
N PRO A 494 -25.78 -39.23 -14.94
CA PRO A 494 -26.08 -40.66 -14.90
C PRO A 494 -25.03 -41.40 -14.07
N PRO A 495 -25.42 -42.02 -12.94
CA PRO A 495 -24.47 -42.51 -11.94
C PRO A 495 -23.96 -43.92 -12.26
N VAL A 496 -23.59 -44.17 -13.52
CA VAL A 496 -23.18 -45.49 -14.04
C VAL A 496 -21.93 -45.39 -14.91
N ALA A 497 -21.20 -46.50 -15.03
CA ALA A 497 -19.88 -46.52 -15.67
C ALA A 497 -19.86 -45.99 -17.11
N GLU A 498 -20.95 -46.19 -17.85
CA GLU A 498 -21.09 -45.74 -19.25
C GLU A 498 -20.93 -44.23 -19.43
N TYR A 499 -21.28 -43.44 -18.41
CA TYR A 499 -21.21 -41.97 -18.44
C TYR A 499 -20.19 -41.41 -17.45
N PHE A 500 -19.39 -42.28 -16.83
CA PHE A 500 -18.43 -41.90 -15.80
C PHE A 500 -17.01 -41.84 -16.38
N SER A 501 -16.50 -40.63 -16.66
CA SER A 501 -15.08 -40.45 -17.01
C SER A 501 -14.28 -39.89 -15.82
N ASN A 502 -13.18 -40.57 -15.50
CA ASN A 502 -12.23 -40.11 -14.47
C ASN A 502 -11.62 -38.73 -14.78
N SER A 503 -11.58 -38.33 -16.06
CA SER A 503 -11.10 -37.00 -16.47
C SER A 503 -12.05 -35.88 -16.05
N ILE A 504 -13.32 -36.21 -15.79
CA ILE A 504 -14.38 -35.30 -15.34
C ILE A 504 -14.54 -35.41 -13.82
N PHE A 505 -14.93 -36.60 -13.34
CA PHE A 505 -15.39 -36.78 -11.95
C PHE A 505 -14.26 -36.87 -10.93
N THR A 506 -13.07 -37.30 -11.36
CA THR A 506 -11.86 -37.36 -10.52
C THR A 506 -10.72 -36.58 -11.17
N ASN A 507 -11.03 -35.41 -11.75
CA ASN A 507 -10.06 -34.62 -12.49
C ASN A 507 -8.80 -34.35 -11.62
N PRO A 508 -7.58 -34.69 -12.10
CA PRO A 508 -6.38 -34.62 -11.28
C PRO A 508 -6.02 -33.17 -10.89
N VAL A 509 -6.27 -32.19 -11.78
CA VAL A 509 -6.00 -30.78 -11.50
C VAL A 509 -6.98 -30.24 -10.44
N ALA A 510 -8.26 -30.58 -10.54
CA ALA A 510 -9.26 -30.23 -9.51
C ALA A 510 -8.88 -30.84 -8.15
N SER A 511 -8.55 -32.12 -8.14
CA SER A 511 -8.17 -32.88 -6.94
C SER A 511 -6.90 -32.32 -6.30
N GLN A 512 -5.90 -31.96 -7.11
CA GLN A 512 -4.65 -31.33 -6.67
C GLN A 512 -4.92 -30.01 -5.94
N ILE A 513 -5.72 -29.11 -6.54
CA ILE A 513 -6.01 -27.80 -5.94
C ILE A 513 -6.84 -27.96 -4.67
N THR A 514 -7.92 -28.76 -4.71
CA THR A 514 -8.79 -28.95 -3.54
C THR A 514 -8.04 -29.57 -2.36
N SER A 515 -7.13 -30.52 -2.58
CA SER A 515 -6.31 -31.12 -1.52
C SER A 515 -5.38 -30.13 -0.81
N HIS A 516 -4.86 -29.12 -1.52
CA HIS A 516 -3.94 -28.17 -0.90
C HIS A 516 -4.67 -27.01 -0.22
N VAL A 517 -5.94 -26.76 -0.57
CA VAL A 517 -6.76 -25.75 0.09
C VAL A 517 -7.48 -26.33 1.31
N LEU A 518 -8.04 -27.53 1.20
CA LEU A 518 -8.90 -28.15 2.22
C LEU A 518 -8.16 -29.12 3.15
N GLY A 519 -6.91 -29.46 2.82
CA GLY A 519 -6.14 -30.51 3.47
C GLY A 519 -6.14 -31.81 2.66
N PRO A 520 -5.21 -32.73 2.99
CA PRO A 520 -4.99 -33.93 2.20
C PRO A 520 -6.24 -34.78 2.14
N ARG A 521 -6.57 -35.27 0.95
CA ARG A 521 -7.68 -36.21 0.71
C ARG A 521 -9.07 -35.68 1.14
N PRO A 522 -9.58 -34.56 0.59
CA PRO A 522 -10.93 -34.07 0.85
C PRO A 522 -11.99 -35.13 0.51
N LYS A 523 -13.16 -35.05 1.17
CA LYS A 523 -14.30 -35.94 0.94
C LYS A 523 -15.18 -35.39 -0.18
N TRP A 524 -15.42 -36.19 -1.20
CA TRP A 524 -16.43 -35.92 -2.23
C TRP A 524 -17.75 -36.57 -1.81
N THR A 525 -18.72 -35.75 -1.43
CA THR A 525 -20.02 -36.19 -0.88
C THR A 525 -21.23 -35.71 -1.69
N PHE A 526 -21.01 -34.85 -2.69
CA PHE A 526 -22.06 -34.29 -3.54
C PHE A 526 -21.66 -34.33 -5.01
N CYS A 527 -22.55 -34.82 -5.87
CA CYS A 527 -22.41 -34.81 -7.31
C CYS A 527 -23.77 -34.58 -7.97
N SER A 528 -23.97 -33.40 -8.55
CA SER A 528 -25.18 -33.05 -9.28
C SER A 528 -24.82 -32.11 -10.45
N ALA A 529 -25.80 -31.48 -11.07
CA ALA A 529 -25.62 -30.52 -12.14
C ALA A 529 -26.73 -29.48 -12.15
N ASN A 530 -26.44 -28.35 -12.78
CA ASN A 530 -27.42 -27.31 -13.09
C ASN A 530 -27.58 -27.21 -14.61
N ALA A 531 -28.81 -27.33 -15.10
CA ALA A 531 -29.18 -27.09 -16.49
C ALA A 531 -29.93 -25.76 -16.60
N ALA A 532 -29.31 -24.76 -17.23
CA ALA A 532 -30.08 -23.60 -17.67
C ALA A 532 -30.74 -23.93 -18.99
N THR A 533 -32.07 -23.99 -18.97
CA THR A 533 -32.88 -24.33 -20.12
C THR A 533 -33.37 -23.05 -20.79
N PRO A 534 -33.53 -23.05 -22.13
CA PRO A 534 -34.27 -22.00 -22.82
C PRO A 534 -35.67 -21.84 -22.19
N PRO A 535 -36.22 -20.61 -22.14
CA PRO A 535 -37.58 -20.39 -21.66
C PRO A 535 -38.59 -21.21 -22.49
N LEU A 536 -39.60 -21.77 -21.83
CA LEU A 536 -40.75 -22.37 -22.52
C LEU A 536 -41.51 -21.30 -23.32
N PRO A 537 -42.26 -21.66 -24.39
CA PRO A 537 -43.07 -20.70 -25.14
C PRO A 537 -43.97 -19.86 -24.22
N GLY A 538 -43.80 -18.54 -24.24
CA GLY A 538 -44.54 -17.60 -23.38
C GLY A 538 -43.92 -17.34 -22.00
N GLY A 539 -42.85 -18.04 -21.62
CA GLY A 539 -42.12 -17.81 -20.36
C GLY A 539 -41.13 -16.66 -20.46
N THR A 540 -40.98 -15.89 -19.38
CA THR A 540 -39.96 -14.83 -19.28
C THR A 540 -38.66 -15.41 -18.67
N PRO A 541 -37.47 -15.13 -19.26
CA PRO A 541 -36.22 -15.55 -18.66
C PRO A 541 -35.99 -14.88 -17.30
N GLN A 542 -35.76 -15.68 -16.24
CA GLN A 542 -35.59 -15.18 -14.88
C GLN A 542 -34.18 -15.40 -14.37
N ARG A 543 -33.61 -14.34 -13.78
CA ARG A 543 -32.35 -14.39 -13.02
C ARG A 543 -32.65 -14.82 -11.58
N GLN A 544 -31.82 -15.68 -11.01
CA GLN A 544 -31.90 -16.04 -9.59
C GLN A 544 -31.50 -14.86 -8.68
N PRO A 545 -31.99 -14.79 -7.43
CA PRO A 545 -31.39 -13.87 -6.46
C PRO A 545 -29.91 -14.19 -6.25
N VAL A 546 -29.11 -13.18 -5.89
CA VAL A 546 -27.72 -13.43 -5.46
C VAL A 546 -27.79 -14.20 -4.15
N HIS A 547 -27.11 -15.34 -4.07
CA HIS A 547 -27.12 -16.23 -2.92
C HIS A 547 -25.76 -16.88 -2.66
N SER A 548 -25.63 -17.46 -1.47
CA SER A 548 -24.58 -18.40 -1.10
C SER A 548 -25.17 -19.81 -1.00
N ASP A 549 -24.41 -20.85 -1.37
CA ASP A 549 -24.84 -22.24 -1.16
C ASP A 549 -24.68 -22.69 0.31
N ALA A 550 -24.02 -21.86 1.14
CA ALA A 550 -23.78 -22.13 2.55
C ALA A 550 -24.75 -21.33 3.44
N ASP A 551 -26.01 -21.74 3.47
CA ASP A 551 -27.09 -21.06 4.21
C ASP A 551 -27.26 -21.54 5.68
N PHE A 552 -26.23 -22.21 6.21
CA PHE A 552 -26.16 -22.80 7.54
C PHE A 552 -24.91 -22.31 8.29
N ALA A 553 -24.85 -22.54 9.60
CA ALA A 553 -23.71 -22.09 10.40
C ALA A 553 -22.42 -22.80 10.00
N HIS A 554 -21.43 -22.05 9.50
CA HIS A 554 -20.22 -22.64 8.94
C HIS A 554 -18.93 -21.91 9.40
N PRO A 555 -17.75 -22.56 9.29
CA PRO A 555 -16.48 -21.91 9.61
C PRO A 555 -16.17 -20.69 8.73
N SER A 556 -15.35 -19.77 9.26
CA SER A 556 -14.88 -18.57 8.55
C SER A 556 -13.74 -18.85 7.56
N HIS A 557 -13.15 -20.05 7.58
CA HIS A 557 -12.11 -20.51 6.67
C HIS A 557 -12.66 -21.58 5.69
N PRO A 558 -12.00 -21.86 4.57
CA PRO A 558 -12.47 -22.83 3.59
C PRO A 558 -12.68 -24.22 4.21
N PHE A 559 -13.88 -24.77 4.05
CA PHE A 559 -14.26 -26.10 4.49
C PHE A 559 -14.89 -26.93 3.36
N ALA A 560 -15.33 -26.28 2.28
CA ALA A 560 -15.89 -26.91 1.10
C ALA A 560 -15.55 -26.11 -0.17
N LEU A 561 -15.16 -26.80 -1.23
CA LEU A 561 -14.96 -26.23 -2.57
C LEU A 561 -15.88 -26.93 -3.57
N VAL A 562 -16.58 -26.14 -4.37
CA VAL A 562 -17.38 -26.61 -5.50
C VAL A 562 -16.49 -26.71 -6.74
N VAL A 563 -16.47 -27.89 -7.35
CA VAL A 563 -15.87 -28.18 -8.65
C VAL A 563 -16.97 -28.12 -9.70
N ASN A 564 -17.01 -27.02 -10.44
CA ASN A 564 -17.93 -26.83 -11.54
C ASN A 564 -17.28 -27.16 -12.89
N ILE A 565 -17.92 -28.04 -13.67
CA ILE A 565 -17.41 -28.43 -15.00
C ILE A 565 -18.51 -28.17 -16.05
N PRO A 566 -18.35 -27.13 -16.88
CA PRO A 566 -19.27 -26.85 -17.97
C PRO A 566 -19.14 -27.89 -19.08
N LEU A 567 -20.27 -28.49 -19.47
CA LEU A 567 -20.31 -29.47 -20.56
C LEU A 567 -20.33 -28.82 -21.95
N VAL A 568 -20.63 -27.52 -22.00
CA VAL A 568 -20.56 -26.64 -23.18
C VAL A 568 -19.93 -25.31 -22.79
N THR A 569 -19.45 -24.52 -23.75
CA THR A 569 -18.94 -23.17 -23.43
C THR A 569 -20.07 -22.34 -22.83
N MET A 570 -19.88 -21.82 -21.62
CA MET A 570 -20.84 -20.95 -20.96
C MET A 570 -20.54 -19.50 -21.34
N THR A 571 -21.53 -18.77 -21.82
CA THR A 571 -21.46 -17.36 -22.21
C THR A 571 -22.54 -16.57 -21.46
N PRO A 572 -22.46 -15.23 -21.41
CA PRO A 572 -23.57 -14.43 -20.86
C PRO A 572 -24.91 -14.70 -21.53
N GLU A 573 -24.90 -15.02 -22.83
CA GLU A 573 -26.08 -15.31 -23.63
C GLU A 573 -26.76 -16.63 -23.22
N ASN A 574 -26.00 -17.71 -23.00
CA ASN A 574 -26.55 -19.01 -22.63
C ASN A 574 -26.65 -19.23 -21.10
N GLY A 575 -26.56 -18.16 -20.31
CA GLY A 575 -26.78 -18.20 -18.87
C GLY A 575 -25.57 -18.71 -18.07
N SER A 576 -24.36 -18.27 -18.41
CA SER A 576 -23.20 -18.37 -17.51
C SER A 576 -23.47 -17.71 -16.16
N THR A 577 -22.92 -18.28 -15.10
CA THR A 577 -23.16 -17.84 -13.72
C THR A 577 -22.65 -16.42 -13.48
N GLU A 578 -23.45 -15.59 -12.82
CA GLU A 578 -22.98 -14.31 -12.29
C GLU A 578 -22.24 -14.53 -10.97
N LEU A 579 -21.07 -13.92 -10.81
CA LEU A 579 -20.13 -14.15 -9.71
C LEU A 579 -19.78 -12.83 -9.02
N TRP A 580 -19.72 -12.86 -7.70
CA TRP A 580 -19.28 -11.76 -6.86
C TRP A 580 -17.98 -12.13 -6.17
N LEU A 581 -16.88 -11.97 -6.90
CA LEU A 581 -15.56 -12.44 -6.47
C LEU A 581 -15.11 -11.78 -5.16
N GLY A 582 -14.53 -12.56 -4.25
CA GLY A 582 -14.02 -12.12 -2.94
C GLY A 582 -15.08 -11.99 -1.83
N THR A 583 -16.29 -12.50 -2.04
CA THR A 583 -17.39 -12.44 -1.06
C THR A 583 -17.48 -13.64 -0.12
N HIS A 584 -16.71 -14.70 -0.39
CA HIS A 584 -16.63 -15.93 0.41
C HIS A 584 -16.12 -15.72 1.85
N ALA A 585 -15.61 -14.54 2.18
CA ALA A 585 -15.19 -14.15 3.52
C ALA A 585 -16.35 -13.75 4.46
N ARG A 586 -17.59 -13.69 3.96
CA ARG A 586 -18.80 -13.37 4.74
C ARG A 586 -19.55 -14.66 5.10
N GLY A 587 -20.16 -14.69 6.28
CA GLY A 587 -20.95 -15.81 6.76
C GLY A 587 -22.45 -15.61 6.58
N VAL A 588 -23.22 -16.39 7.34
CA VAL A 588 -24.70 -16.38 7.36
C VAL A 588 -25.25 -15.00 7.72
N GLU A 589 -24.51 -14.15 8.44
CA GLU A 589 -24.95 -12.81 8.81
C GLU A 589 -25.22 -11.89 7.60
N ALA A 590 -24.63 -12.21 6.44
CA ALA A 590 -24.86 -11.48 5.19
C ALA A 590 -26.15 -11.89 4.46
N GLN A 591 -26.79 -12.97 4.91
CA GLN A 591 -27.90 -13.62 4.24
C GLN A 591 -29.26 -13.23 4.85
N GLU A 592 -30.33 -13.42 4.09
CA GLU A 592 -31.73 -13.30 4.49
C GLU A 592 -32.51 -14.58 4.13
N GLY A 593 -33.59 -14.86 4.87
CA GLY A 593 -34.29 -16.14 4.84
C GLY A 593 -33.78 -17.10 5.92
N ALA A 594 -34.67 -17.93 6.47
CA ALA A 594 -34.28 -18.99 7.41
C ALA A 594 -33.78 -20.23 6.66
N HIS A 595 -32.81 -20.95 7.23
CA HIS A 595 -32.30 -22.21 6.65
C HIS A 595 -33.45 -23.16 6.31
N GLY A 596 -33.45 -23.69 5.08
CA GLY A 596 -34.51 -24.54 4.54
C GLY A 596 -35.73 -23.80 3.98
N GLU A 597 -35.80 -22.47 4.04
CA GLU A 597 -36.78 -21.71 3.26
C GLU A 597 -36.36 -21.60 1.79
N ARG A 598 -37.33 -21.48 0.88
CA ARG A 598 -37.06 -21.32 -0.55
C ARG A 598 -36.26 -20.04 -0.90
N ALA A 599 -36.25 -19.07 0.00
CA ALA A 599 -35.48 -17.84 -0.13
C ALA A 599 -34.16 -17.85 0.68
N SER A 600 -33.82 -18.96 1.35
CA SER A 600 -32.61 -19.09 2.15
C SER A 600 -31.36 -18.91 1.31
N GLY A 601 -30.27 -18.43 1.90
CA GLY A 601 -29.03 -18.17 1.17
C GLY A 601 -28.97 -16.81 0.49
N ARG A 602 -30.10 -16.11 0.31
CA ARG A 602 -30.17 -14.84 -0.42
C ARG A 602 -29.37 -13.75 0.28
N ILE A 603 -28.61 -12.95 -0.48
CA ILE A 603 -27.80 -11.87 0.07
C ILE A 603 -28.60 -10.58 0.23
N LYS A 604 -28.44 -9.92 1.38
CA LYS A 604 -29.07 -8.62 1.68
C LYS A 604 -28.67 -7.56 0.65
N GLN A 605 -29.66 -6.84 0.11
CA GLN A 605 -29.44 -5.85 -0.96
C GLN A 605 -28.41 -4.77 -0.59
N ALA A 606 -28.46 -4.24 0.64
CA ALA A 606 -27.52 -3.21 1.08
C ALA A 606 -26.05 -3.67 0.99
N LEU A 607 -25.78 -4.95 1.25
CA LEU A 607 -24.42 -5.52 1.15
C LEU A 607 -23.99 -5.73 -0.30
N LEU A 608 -24.93 -6.02 -1.21
CA LEU A 608 -24.65 -6.06 -2.65
C LEU A 608 -24.29 -4.66 -3.15
N ASP A 609 -25.02 -3.63 -2.73
CA ASP A 609 -24.77 -2.24 -3.13
C ASP A 609 -23.41 -1.74 -2.61
N GLU A 610 -23.05 -2.08 -1.37
CA GLU A 610 -21.72 -1.82 -0.81
C GLU A 610 -20.62 -2.58 -1.55
N ARG A 611 -20.83 -3.87 -1.83
CA ARG A 611 -19.85 -4.68 -2.53
C ARG A 611 -19.63 -4.16 -3.95
N ALA A 612 -20.69 -3.72 -4.64
CA ALA A 612 -20.62 -3.22 -6.00
C ALA A 612 -19.74 -1.97 -6.15
N LYS A 613 -19.64 -1.14 -5.10
CA LYS A 613 -18.74 0.03 -5.05
C LYS A 613 -17.26 -0.36 -4.99
N VAL A 614 -16.94 -1.57 -4.48
CA VAL A 614 -15.57 -2.08 -4.37
C VAL A 614 -15.22 -2.98 -5.56
N ARG A 615 -16.07 -3.97 -5.83
CA ARG A 615 -15.97 -4.89 -6.97
C ARG A 615 -17.37 -5.45 -7.28
N GLY A 616 -17.95 -4.96 -8.38
CA GLY A 616 -19.27 -5.39 -8.87
C GLY A 616 -19.33 -6.82 -9.35
N PRO A 617 -20.55 -7.30 -9.69
CA PRO A 617 -20.77 -8.61 -10.26
C PRO A 617 -20.06 -8.75 -11.60
N CYS A 618 -19.75 -9.98 -11.97
CA CYS A 618 -19.28 -10.33 -13.29
C CYS A 618 -20.00 -11.57 -13.81
N GLN A 619 -20.12 -11.68 -15.13
CA GLN A 619 -20.69 -12.84 -15.79
C GLN A 619 -19.70 -13.32 -16.85
N PRO A 620 -18.71 -14.16 -16.49
CA PRO A 620 -17.62 -14.50 -17.40
C PRO A 620 -18.03 -15.56 -18.42
N THR A 621 -17.43 -15.49 -19.61
CA THR A 621 -17.40 -16.63 -20.53
C THR A 621 -16.44 -17.69 -19.99
N VAL A 622 -16.91 -18.94 -19.86
CA VAL A 622 -16.10 -20.09 -19.43
C VAL A 622 -16.07 -21.10 -20.57
N LYS A 623 -14.88 -21.30 -21.14
CA LYS A 623 -14.66 -22.20 -22.28
C LYS A 623 -14.97 -23.66 -21.89
N LYS A 624 -15.60 -24.42 -22.79
CA LYS A 624 -15.72 -25.88 -22.65
C LYS A 624 -14.33 -26.51 -22.47
N GLY A 625 -14.22 -27.50 -21.59
CA GLY A 625 -12.93 -28.10 -21.22
C GLY A 625 -12.26 -27.43 -20.02
N SER A 626 -12.83 -26.32 -19.52
CA SER A 626 -12.37 -25.71 -18.27
C SER A 626 -12.97 -26.41 -17.05
N ILE A 627 -12.33 -26.22 -15.91
CA ILE A 627 -12.93 -26.44 -14.59
C ILE A 627 -12.99 -25.10 -13.85
N VAL A 628 -14.01 -24.92 -13.03
CA VAL A 628 -14.17 -23.76 -12.14
C VAL A 628 -14.21 -24.26 -10.72
N LEU A 629 -13.23 -23.84 -9.91
CA LEU A 629 -13.16 -24.17 -8.49
C LEU A 629 -13.60 -22.94 -7.71
N ARG A 630 -14.61 -23.07 -6.85
CA ARG A 630 -15.12 -21.96 -6.05
C ARG A 630 -15.37 -22.36 -4.61
N ASP A 631 -15.18 -21.43 -3.71
CA ASP A 631 -15.61 -21.57 -2.32
C ASP A 631 -17.15 -21.71 -2.26
N LEU A 632 -17.64 -22.67 -1.47
CA LEU A 632 -19.09 -22.90 -1.30
C LEU A 632 -19.82 -21.63 -0.86
N ARG A 633 -19.12 -20.75 -0.12
CA ARG A 633 -19.68 -19.51 0.43
C ARG A 633 -19.79 -18.37 -0.59
N LEU A 634 -19.13 -18.49 -1.74
CA LEU A 634 -19.04 -17.41 -2.73
C LEU A 634 -20.43 -16.98 -3.23
N TRP A 635 -20.72 -15.67 -3.20
CA TRP A 635 -21.99 -15.16 -3.68
C TRP A 635 -22.08 -15.25 -5.21
N HIS A 636 -23.19 -15.75 -5.70
CA HIS A 636 -23.42 -15.96 -7.12
C HIS A 636 -24.92 -15.96 -7.47
N ALA A 637 -25.24 -15.93 -8.76
CA ALA A 637 -26.60 -16.08 -9.26
C ALA A 637 -26.62 -16.83 -10.59
N GLY A 638 -27.56 -17.77 -10.73
CA GLY A 638 -27.92 -18.36 -12.02
C GLY A 638 -28.57 -17.31 -12.93
N MET A 639 -28.04 -17.20 -14.15
CA MET A 639 -28.50 -16.23 -15.14
C MET A 639 -29.41 -16.89 -16.18
N PRO A 640 -30.38 -16.14 -16.74
CA PRO A 640 -31.27 -16.68 -17.76
C PRO A 640 -30.50 -17.14 -18.99
N ASN A 641 -30.89 -18.29 -19.54
CA ASN A 641 -30.42 -18.76 -20.84
C ASN A 641 -31.33 -18.20 -21.94
N LYS A 642 -30.75 -17.38 -22.82
CA LYS A 642 -31.44 -16.74 -23.96
C LYS A 642 -31.18 -17.45 -25.29
N SER A 643 -30.35 -18.50 -25.28
CA SER A 643 -30.09 -19.34 -26.46
C SER A 643 -31.16 -20.43 -26.62
N GLU A 644 -31.09 -21.17 -27.73
CA GLU A 644 -32.00 -22.27 -28.04
C GLU A 644 -31.57 -23.62 -27.42
N GLU A 645 -30.34 -23.68 -26.93
CA GLU A 645 -29.70 -24.91 -26.44
C GLU A 645 -29.72 -25.00 -24.92
N VAL A 646 -29.81 -26.22 -24.39
CA VAL A 646 -29.69 -26.45 -22.94
C VAL A 646 -28.21 -26.36 -22.55
N ARG A 647 -27.92 -25.53 -21.54
CA ARG A 647 -26.56 -25.36 -21.02
C ARG A 647 -26.42 -26.14 -19.72
N ILE A 648 -25.53 -27.13 -19.69
CA ILE A 648 -25.31 -27.99 -18.51
C ILE A 648 -23.95 -27.69 -17.86
N MET A 649 -23.96 -27.56 -16.54
CA MET A 649 -22.76 -27.43 -15.72
C MET A 649 -22.84 -28.43 -14.56
N LEU A 650 -21.88 -29.36 -14.51
CA LEU A 650 -21.72 -30.25 -13.36
C LEU A 650 -21.34 -29.43 -12.11
N ALA A 651 -21.75 -29.92 -10.95
CA ALA A 651 -21.41 -29.38 -9.64
C ALA A 651 -21.09 -30.54 -8.70
N MET A 652 -19.80 -30.66 -8.36
CA MET A 652 -19.30 -31.59 -7.36
C MET A 652 -18.79 -30.80 -6.16
N ILE A 653 -18.96 -31.29 -4.94
CA ILE A 653 -18.46 -30.58 -3.75
C ILE A 653 -17.45 -31.46 -3.01
N HIS A 654 -16.25 -30.92 -2.82
CA HIS A 654 -15.21 -31.51 -1.99
C HIS A 654 -15.22 -30.80 -0.64
N PHE A 655 -15.37 -31.57 0.44
CA PHE A 655 -15.33 -31.11 1.82
C PHE A 655 -14.00 -31.44 2.47
N ALA A 656 -13.53 -30.57 3.36
CA ALA A 656 -12.34 -30.83 4.14
C ALA A 656 -12.46 -32.16 4.92
N PRO A 657 -11.37 -32.92 5.09
CA PRO A 657 -11.43 -34.24 5.76
C PRO A 657 -12.01 -34.19 7.18
N TRP A 658 -11.76 -33.09 7.88
CA TRP A 658 -12.23 -32.83 9.24
C TRP A 658 -13.68 -32.36 9.32
N TYR A 659 -14.30 -31.98 8.20
CA TYR A 659 -15.68 -31.52 8.16
C TYR A 659 -16.64 -32.72 8.23
N ARG A 660 -17.63 -32.65 9.14
CA ARG A 660 -18.51 -33.77 9.50
C ARG A 660 -19.80 -33.78 8.66
N ASN A 661 -19.65 -33.67 7.34
CA ASN A 661 -20.78 -33.76 6.43
C ASN A 661 -21.26 -35.21 6.28
N ARG A 662 -22.57 -35.42 6.40
CA ARG A 662 -23.23 -36.73 6.40
C ARG A 662 -23.66 -37.25 5.03
N MET A 663 -23.64 -36.38 4.01
CA MET A 663 -24.14 -36.76 2.70
C MET A 663 -23.29 -37.87 2.08
N ARG A 664 -23.96 -38.67 1.27
CA ARG A 664 -23.38 -39.80 0.55
C ARG A 664 -23.92 -39.75 -0.87
N MET A 665 -23.04 -39.98 -1.83
CA MET A 665 -23.46 -40.14 -3.22
C MET A 665 -23.95 -41.57 -3.43
N GLU A 666 -24.80 -41.79 -4.41
CA GLU A 666 -25.22 -43.15 -4.76
C GLU A 666 -24.84 -43.42 -6.23
N PHE A 667 -23.97 -44.42 -6.45
CA PHE A 667 -23.47 -44.84 -7.76
C PHE A 667 -23.73 -46.32 -8.03
N GLY A 668 -23.81 -46.64 -9.33
CA GLY A 668 -23.81 -48.00 -9.83
C GLY A 668 -22.55 -48.76 -9.38
N GLU A 669 -22.71 -50.02 -9.00
CA GLU A 669 -21.59 -50.92 -8.68
C GLU A 669 -20.56 -51.01 -9.82
N ASP A 670 -20.99 -50.78 -11.06
CA ASP A 670 -20.16 -50.75 -12.25
C ASP A 670 -19.16 -49.56 -12.27
N VAL A 671 -19.40 -48.49 -11.49
CA VAL A 671 -18.47 -47.35 -11.34
C VAL A 671 -17.30 -47.66 -10.41
N LYS A 672 -17.46 -48.64 -9.50
CA LYS A 672 -16.48 -48.94 -8.46
C LYS A 672 -15.06 -49.22 -8.98
N PRO A 673 -14.86 -50.01 -10.06
CA PRO A 673 -13.52 -50.24 -10.61
C PRO A 673 -12.87 -48.95 -11.15
N LEU A 674 -13.65 -48.03 -11.74
CA LEU A 674 -13.13 -46.78 -12.30
C LEU A 674 -12.57 -45.85 -11.21
N LEU A 675 -13.27 -45.81 -10.06
CA LEU A 675 -12.81 -45.06 -8.88
C LEU A 675 -11.61 -45.72 -8.19
N GLN A 676 -11.47 -47.04 -8.27
CA GLN A 676 -10.31 -47.76 -7.73
C GLN A 676 -9.07 -47.66 -8.62
N GLU A 677 -9.23 -47.60 -9.94
CA GLU A 677 -8.14 -47.50 -10.93
C GLU A 677 -7.32 -46.21 -10.77
N ARG A 678 -7.95 -45.12 -10.29
CA ARG A 678 -7.27 -43.84 -10.02
C ARG A 678 -7.35 -43.35 -8.56
N GLY A 679 -8.10 -44.01 -7.67
CA GLY A 679 -8.30 -43.53 -6.29
C GLY A 679 -7.28 -44.11 -5.30
N PRO A 680 -6.82 -43.38 -4.25
CA PRO A 680 -7.47 -42.26 -3.58
C PRO A 680 -6.49 -41.20 -3.01
N GLU A 681 -5.36 -40.89 -3.68
CA GLU A 681 -4.33 -40.06 -3.03
C GLU A 681 -4.81 -38.62 -2.75
N ASN A 682 -5.70 -38.09 -3.59
CA ASN A 682 -6.13 -36.70 -3.51
C ASN A 682 -7.59 -36.48 -3.09
N VAL A 683 -8.55 -37.38 -3.35
CA VAL A 683 -9.97 -37.18 -2.94
C VAL A 683 -10.61 -38.52 -2.53
N GLU A 684 -11.40 -38.52 -1.46
CA GLU A 684 -12.16 -39.67 -0.95
C GLU A 684 -13.61 -39.60 -1.44
N ALA A 685 -14.04 -40.53 -2.31
CA ALA A 685 -15.43 -40.64 -2.73
C ALA A 685 -16.27 -41.34 -1.67
N VAL A 686 -17.30 -40.67 -1.14
CA VAL A 686 -18.23 -41.22 -0.15
C VAL A 686 -19.49 -41.69 -0.85
N VAL A 687 -19.57 -43.01 -1.11
CA VAL A 687 -20.56 -43.60 -2.02
C VAL A 687 -21.32 -44.76 -1.38
N ASP A 688 -22.62 -44.80 -1.60
CA ASP A 688 -23.50 -45.95 -1.45
C ASP A 688 -23.65 -46.65 -2.80
N TRP A 689 -23.31 -47.94 -2.83
CA TRP A 689 -23.27 -48.73 -4.06
C TRP A 689 -24.61 -49.41 -4.30
N VAL A 690 -25.14 -49.23 -5.51
CA VAL A 690 -26.45 -49.73 -5.92
C VAL A 690 -26.31 -50.46 -7.25
N THR A 691 -27.20 -51.41 -7.53
CA THR A 691 -27.19 -52.11 -8.82
C THR A 691 -27.41 -51.13 -9.96
N ARG A 692 -26.82 -51.41 -11.13
CA ARG A 692 -26.93 -50.55 -12.32
C ARG A 692 -28.39 -50.26 -12.69
N ASP A 693 -29.24 -51.29 -12.69
CA ASP A 693 -30.65 -51.16 -13.09
C ASP A 693 -31.44 -50.32 -12.09
N GLU A 694 -31.21 -50.51 -10.79
CA GLU A 694 -31.88 -49.75 -9.74
C GLU A 694 -31.51 -48.26 -9.79
N VAL A 695 -30.22 -47.94 -9.95
CA VAL A 695 -29.76 -46.55 -9.96
C VAL A 695 -30.23 -45.82 -11.22
N VAL A 696 -30.19 -46.47 -12.40
CA VAL A 696 -30.69 -45.92 -13.66
C VAL A 696 -32.21 -45.71 -13.62
N GLY A 697 -32.94 -46.58 -12.92
CA GLY A 697 -34.39 -46.48 -12.78
C GLY A 697 -34.88 -45.27 -11.97
N ARG A 698 -34.03 -44.66 -11.12
CA ARG A 698 -34.47 -43.61 -10.17
C ARG A 698 -33.63 -42.34 -10.11
N TYR A 699 -32.48 -42.25 -10.79
CA TYR A 699 -31.57 -41.10 -10.62
C TYR A 699 -32.19 -39.74 -10.99
N LEU A 700 -33.14 -39.68 -11.93
CA LEU A 700 -33.85 -38.45 -12.29
C LEU A 700 -34.94 -38.04 -11.29
N ASP A 701 -35.28 -38.91 -10.35
CA ASP A 701 -36.35 -38.71 -9.36
C ASP A 701 -35.79 -38.59 -7.93
N ARG A 702 -34.47 -38.36 -7.79
CA ARG A 702 -33.83 -38.10 -6.49
C ARG A 702 -34.24 -36.74 -5.90
N GLY A 703 -34.13 -36.65 -4.58
CA GLY A 703 -34.37 -35.40 -3.84
C GLY A 703 -33.42 -34.29 -4.28
N PHE A 704 -33.95 -33.07 -4.40
CA PHE A 704 -33.23 -31.86 -4.84
C PHE A 704 -33.41 -30.71 -3.85
N GLY A 705 -32.68 -29.60 -4.03
CA GLY A 705 -32.79 -28.42 -3.17
C GLY A 705 -32.53 -28.72 -1.69
N ASN A 706 -33.49 -28.44 -0.82
CA ASN A 706 -33.39 -28.58 0.65
C ASN A 706 -33.21 -30.03 1.15
N MET A 707 -33.34 -31.02 0.28
CA MET A 707 -32.97 -32.41 0.60
C MET A 707 -31.43 -32.58 0.68
N CYS A 708 -30.67 -31.65 0.10
CA CYS A 708 -29.22 -31.60 0.20
C CYS A 708 -28.82 -30.81 1.45
N ASP A 709 -28.24 -31.50 2.43
CA ASP A 709 -27.79 -30.90 3.69
C ASP A 709 -26.25 -30.85 3.76
N PHE A 710 -25.71 -29.66 3.63
CA PHE A 710 -24.27 -29.39 3.65
C PHE A 710 -23.74 -29.03 5.05
N ASP A 711 -24.60 -29.03 6.07
CA ASP A 711 -24.18 -28.78 7.44
C ASP A 711 -23.35 -29.95 8.00
N GLN A 712 -22.75 -29.73 9.15
CA GLN A 712 -21.96 -30.71 9.89
C GLN A 712 -22.72 -31.25 11.11
N GLU A 713 -22.48 -32.51 11.47
CA GLU A 713 -22.95 -33.04 12.75
C GLU A 713 -22.27 -32.32 13.92
N LEU A 714 -23.01 -32.08 15.01
CA LEU A 714 -22.51 -31.39 16.21
C LEU A 714 -21.50 -32.22 17.02
#